data_AF-U1RN91-F1
#
_entry.id   AF-U1RN91-F1
#
_cell.length_a   1.000
_cell.length_b   1.000
_cell.length_c   1.000
_cell.angle_alpha   90.00
_cell.angle_beta   90.00
_cell.angle_gamma   90.00
#
_symmetry.space_group_name_H-M   'P 1'
#
loop_
_entity.id
_entity.type
_entity.pdbx_description
1 polymer ?
#
loop_
_entity_poly.entity_id
_entity_poly.type
_entity_poly.pdbx_seq_one_letter_code
_entity_poly.pdbx_strand_id
1 'polypeptide(L)'
;MGAITWCLVVNRRYPVRLTKLAGILAVSTKRAFRPAPAPPDAPLPERSKRTTAAASGAAALASFLGDAPGDCAPAALLHALCFEPTVDLLSDPAVPVPVAGLVVSDQQWELAEPVAIGSAVTVDVQLASIVRDSSSTSLFVRARIRCADRPVYREVTVYVARKAGGEAYEVGRTPRIEVLDHRRAYGTNASGRLDIGQNAAVSSRVFRVADSRRWARITGDANPIHTSSLAAKAFGYRKAVLHGAAVDAWMAHEAGLDGAAPCSGGTHFRAPALLPAHCELVRLGAEDFAVVDRDSGRDLVHARLTGVPDGRGSERGLVLPRDDGRPSSTFLGRGMAAAAAARHPRARAVIEDAKPWRRMYRTAMAELSAWDAPGRGSSGACDGLAFLHENLRFADGRRACEARIVTPAQRGDVIDGTGRAVRELRVPIGGRDLAGDELVAELRRWQEDGRIRPGAVDAIADVVADPSHLDLSGWTFACLGAGAELSPAAHLLAWGADVAAVARSPLPELARRTPQSAGRLHLPPQPLDVAADPETSAGWIASLPGRVAIVDTLYAPGARFLLAEAGADVLERLVCQARPETALAWYGSPSDAYALDVPVRRDFGKGGAARALSVYARVRRIHSSRRGGVYQGLIDVQGPNYAVAKRIGRWRATVERETGRTVSYNIGPMSMTRSVLDARVLRAAYGGLARLGMPALPANASAALMAALLAWDLKHPEAGRSPDFLTDKAIDCGLFACPYEPNGLMGFAAVLGADRAVRD
;
A
#
# COMPACT_ATOMS: atom_id res chain seq x y z
N MET A 1 24.48 1.07 -42.37
CA MET A 1 25.34 2.19 -41.92
C MET A 1 24.55 3.49 -41.64
N GLY A 2 23.31 3.44 -41.12
CA GLY A 2 22.47 4.66 -40.94
C GLY A 2 22.09 5.03 -39.50
N ALA A 3 22.56 4.30 -38.47
CA ALA A 3 22.07 4.47 -37.08
C ALA A 3 23.08 5.12 -36.11
N ILE A 4 24.34 5.35 -36.54
CA ILE A 4 25.44 5.75 -35.63
C ILE A 4 25.50 7.28 -35.44
N THR A 5 24.91 8.06 -36.34
CA THR A 5 25.01 9.53 -36.32
C THR A 5 24.03 10.20 -35.34
N TRP A 6 23.05 9.47 -34.79
CA TRP A 6 22.03 10.05 -33.89
C TRP A 6 22.47 10.18 -32.42
N CYS A 7 23.60 9.58 -32.01
CA CYS A 7 24.10 9.73 -30.63
C CYS A 7 24.89 11.02 -30.37
N LEU A 8 25.30 11.75 -31.42
CA LEU A 8 26.12 12.97 -31.27
C LEU A 8 25.33 14.29 -31.22
N VAL A 9 24.00 14.26 -31.38
CA VAL A 9 23.15 15.47 -31.37
C VAL A 9 22.18 15.47 -30.19
N VAL A 10 22.67 15.20 -28.97
CA VAL A 10 21.90 15.37 -27.74
C VAL A 10 22.69 16.19 -26.71
N ASN A 11 22.42 17.50 -26.74
CA ASN A 11 22.44 18.46 -25.63
C ASN A 11 23.77 18.82 -24.92
N ARG A 12 24.13 20.12 -24.99
CA ARG A 12 25.21 20.82 -24.25
C ARG A 12 24.98 20.91 -22.72
N ARG A 13 24.47 19.86 -22.06
CA ARG A 13 24.12 19.88 -20.62
C ARG A 13 24.62 18.64 -19.84
N TYR A 14 25.62 17.93 -20.33
CA TYR A 14 26.19 16.76 -19.63
C TYR A 14 27.55 17.08 -19.01
N PRO A 15 27.86 16.56 -17.80
CA PRO A 15 29.19 16.68 -17.21
C PRO A 15 30.24 15.96 -18.06
N VAL A 16 31.44 16.54 -18.16
CA VAL A 16 32.58 16.09 -19.02
C VAL A 16 32.94 14.59 -18.84
N ARG A 17 32.70 14.03 -17.65
CA ARG A 17 32.90 12.59 -17.36
C ARG A 17 31.98 11.68 -18.19
N LEU A 18 30.72 12.06 -18.39
CA LEU A 18 29.76 11.25 -19.17
C LEU A 18 30.15 11.18 -20.65
N THR A 19 30.65 12.28 -21.21
CA THR A 19 31.02 12.35 -22.63
C THR A 19 32.21 11.46 -22.98
N LYS A 20 33.17 11.31 -22.06
CA LYS A 20 34.34 10.43 -22.26
C LYS A 20 33.94 8.94 -22.22
N LEU A 21 33.21 8.51 -21.19
CA LEU A 21 32.74 7.12 -21.05
C LEU A 21 31.71 6.73 -22.13
N ALA A 22 30.78 7.63 -22.47
CA ALA A 22 29.86 7.39 -23.57
C ALA A 22 30.60 7.27 -24.91
N GLY A 23 31.68 8.03 -25.12
CA GLY A 23 32.57 7.90 -26.27
C GLY A 23 33.25 6.53 -26.33
N ILE A 24 33.79 6.05 -25.20
CA ILE A 24 34.41 4.71 -25.10
C ILE A 24 33.39 3.60 -25.41
N LEU A 25 32.20 3.67 -24.79
CA LEU A 25 31.11 2.72 -25.04
C LEU A 25 30.67 2.75 -26.51
N ALA A 26 30.53 3.94 -27.11
CA ALA A 26 30.16 4.09 -28.52
C ALA A 26 31.22 3.53 -29.48
N VAL A 27 32.51 3.74 -29.22
CA VAL A 27 33.60 3.17 -30.04
C VAL A 27 33.64 1.64 -29.91
N SER A 28 33.38 1.11 -28.71
CA SER A 28 33.37 -0.34 -28.47
C SER A 28 32.28 -1.09 -29.27
N THR A 29 31.15 -0.44 -29.59
CA THR A 29 30.07 -1.04 -30.42
C THR A 29 30.50 -1.39 -31.85
N LYS A 30 31.61 -0.82 -32.33
CA LYS A 30 32.16 -1.09 -33.67
C LYS A 30 33.18 -2.22 -33.69
N ARG A 31 33.59 -2.73 -32.52
CA ARG A 31 34.60 -3.77 -32.39
C ARG A 31 33.95 -5.14 -32.59
N ALA A 32 34.31 -5.82 -33.67
CA ALA A 32 33.84 -7.19 -33.92
C ALA A 32 34.41 -8.14 -32.85
N PHE A 33 33.59 -9.08 -32.40
CA PHE A 33 34.03 -10.19 -31.54
C PHE A 33 35.21 -10.89 -32.20
N ARG A 34 36.33 -11.01 -31.49
CA ARG A 34 37.52 -11.72 -31.99
C ARG A 34 37.48 -13.14 -31.41
N PRO A 35 37.29 -14.17 -32.24
CA PRO A 35 37.17 -15.55 -31.76
C PRO A 35 38.51 -16.12 -31.28
N ALA A 36 39.66 -15.56 -31.70
CA ALA A 36 40.97 -16.09 -31.33
C ALA A 36 41.22 -15.98 -29.81
N PRO A 37 41.58 -17.08 -29.13
CA PRO A 37 41.93 -17.06 -27.71
C PRO A 37 43.20 -16.21 -27.50
N ALA A 38 43.25 -15.47 -26.39
CA ALA A 38 44.52 -14.93 -25.92
C ALA A 38 45.43 -16.12 -25.53
N PRO A 39 46.75 -16.03 -25.75
CA PRO A 39 47.69 -17.04 -25.25
C PRO A 39 47.45 -17.32 -23.75
N PRO A 40 47.57 -18.57 -23.28
CA PRO A 40 47.33 -18.92 -21.87
C PRO A 40 48.13 -18.08 -20.88
N ASP A 41 49.34 -17.65 -21.27
CA ASP A 41 50.27 -16.86 -20.47
C ASP A 41 50.26 -15.35 -20.79
N ALA A 42 49.28 -14.87 -21.57
CA ALA A 42 49.21 -13.46 -21.92
C ALA A 42 48.99 -12.60 -20.66
N PRO A 43 49.77 -11.52 -20.46
CA PRO A 43 49.55 -10.62 -19.34
C PRO A 43 48.19 -9.95 -19.48
N LEU A 44 47.32 -10.16 -18.49
CA LEU A 44 46.00 -9.53 -18.45
C LEU A 44 46.13 -8.06 -18.00
N PRO A 45 45.31 -7.14 -18.55
CA PRO A 45 45.45 -5.71 -18.29
C PRO A 45 45.16 -5.34 -16.83
N GLU A 46 45.88 -4.34 -16.35
CA GLU A 46 45.67 -3.66 -15.07
C GLU A 46 45.62 -2.14 -15.30
N ARG A 47 44.87 -1.40 -14.47
CA ARG A 47 44.82 0.06 -14.46
C ARG A 47 44.85 0.56 -13.02
N SER A 48 45.52 1.68 -12.78
CA SER A 48 45.52 2.36 -11.49
C SER A 48 45.12 3.82 -11.65
N LYS A 49 44.35 4.33 -10.70
CA LYS A 49 43.86 5.71 -10.70
C LYS A 49 43.81 6.28 -9.30
N ARG A 50 44.46 7.43 -9.10
CA ARG A 50 44.27 8.27 -7.90
C ARG A 50 43.02 9.12 -8.05
N THR A 51 42.18 9.15 -7.02
CA THR A 51 40.93 9.93 -6.97
C THR A 51 40.58 10.28 -5.52
N THR A 52 39.45 10.96 -5.33
CA THR A 52 38.92 11.32 -4.01
C THR A 52 37.54 10.72 -3.84
N ALA A 53 37.22 10.23 -2.64
CA ALA A 53 35.85 9.91 -2.22
C ALA A 53 35.06 11.21 -1.98
N ALA A 54 34.74 11.92 -3.06
CA ALA A 54 34.27 13.30 -2.99
C ALA A 54 32.85 13.43 -2.40
N ALA A 55 32.64 14.48 -1.60
CA ALA A 55 31.34 14.81 -0.99
C ALA A 55 30.22 14.99 -2.02
N SER A 56 30.52 15.51 -3.21
CA SER A 56 29.53 15.64 -4.29
C SER A 56 29.02 14.29 -4.80
N GLY A 57 29.87 13.27 -4.86
CA GLY A 57 29.49 11.90 -5.20
C GLY A 57 28.62 11.26 -4.13
N ALA A 58 29.01 11.43 -2.85
CA ALA A 58 28.24 10.97 -1.70
C ALA A 58 26.83 11.60 -1.66
N ALA A 59 26.74 12.92 -1.81
CA ALA A 59 25.46 13.64 -1.84
C ALA A 59 24.57 13.19 -3.01
N ALA A 60 25.16 12.98 -4.19
CA ALA A 60 24.39 12.53 -5.36
C ALA A 60 23.83 11.10 -5.18
N LEU A 61 24.61 10.20 -4.58
CA LEU A 61 24.21 8.83 -4.26
C LEU A 61 23.18 8.78 -3.13
N ALA A 62 23.39 9.48 -2.02
CA ALA A 62 22.44 9.56 -0.92
C ALA A 62 21.09 10.09 -1.41
N SER A 63 21.11 11.15 -2.22
CA SER A 63 19.89 11.66 -2.84
C SER A 63 19.24 10.66 -3.82
N PHE A 64 20.00 9.75 -4.46
CA PHE A 64 19.44 8.65 -5.27
C PHE A 64 18.72 7.62 -4.42
N LEU A 65 19.28 7.32 -3.26
CA LEU A 65 18.73 6.38 -2.28
C LEU A 65 17.55 6.98 -1.50
N GLY A 66 17.46 8.32 -1.43
CA GLY A 66 16.41 9.04 -0.71
C GLY A 66 16.83 9.49 0.68
N ASP A 67 18.14 9.58 0.94
CA ASP A 67 18.73 9.89 2.25
C ASP A 67 19.72 11.08 2.17
N ALA A 68 20.20 11.52 3.32
CA ALA A 68 21.30 12.46 3.47
C ALA A 68 22.67 11.75 3.39
N PRO A 69 23.72 12.43 2.89
CA PRO A 69 25.06 11.85 2.89
C PRO A 69 25.58 11.70 4.32
N GLY A 70 26.17 10.55 4.63
CA GLY A 70 26.93 10.33 5.87
C GLY A 70 28.39 10.78 5.75
N ASP A 71 29.15 10.60 6.83
CA ASP A 71 30.56 10.99 6.93
C ASP A 71 31.52 9.98 6.27
N CYS A 72 31.07 8.74 6.06
CA CYS A 72 31.84 7.67 5.44
C CYS A 72 31.29 7.32 4.06
N ALA A 73 32.18 6.86 3.17
CA ALA A 73 31.81 6.38 1.84
C ALA A 73 31.12 5.02 1.92
N PRO A 74 29.85 4.89 1.50
CA PRO A 74 29.20 3.58 1.41
C PRO A 74 29.85 2.74 0.29
N ALA A 75 29.71 1.42 0.37
CA ALA A 75 30.25 0.48 -0.64
C ALA A 75 29.85 0.86 -2.08
N ALA A 76 28.62 1.32 -2.28
CA ALA A 76 28.15 1.79 -3.59
C ALA A 76 28.92 3.00 -4.15
N LEU A 77 29.39 3.91 -3.30
CA LEU A 77 30.25 5.02 -3.74
C LEU A 77 31.64 4.50 -4.11
N LEU A 78 32.18 3.56 -3.33
CA LEU A 78 33.48 2.94 -3.60
C LEU A 78 33.46 2.14 -4.91
N HIS A 79 32.43 1.34 -5.15
CA HIS A 79 32.18 0.68 -6.43
C HIS A 79 32.11 1.67 -7.60
N ALA A 80 31.43 2.82 -7.43
CA ALA A 80 31.36 3.85 -8.46
C ALA A 80 32.74 4.47 -8.79
N LEU A 81 33.68 4.51 -7.83
CA LEU A 81 35.07 4.93 -8.11
C LEU A 81 35.85 3.89 -8.94
N CYS A 82 35.53 2.60 -8.79
CA CYS A 82 36.10 1.51 -9.58
C CYS A 82 35.61 1.51 -11.04
N PHE A 83 34.41 2.03 -11.30
CA PHE A 83 33.76 1.88 -12.60
C PHE A 83 34.53 2.49 -13.78
N GLU A 84 35.04 3.72 -13.66
CA GLU A 84 35.77 4.37 -14.77
C GLU A 84 37.07 3.61 -15.15
N PRO A 85 37.97 3.28 -14.20
CA PRO A 85 39.11 2.40 -14.47
C PRO A 85 38.70 1.04 -15.05
N THR A 86 37.60 0.44 -14.57
CA THR A 86 37.10 -0.85 -15.09
C THR A 86 36.67 -0.74 -16.55
N VAL A 87 35.97 0.32 -16.95
CA VAL A 87 35.56 0.51 -18.35
C VAL A 87 36.78 0.74 -19.27
N ASP A 88 37.79 1.47 -18.80
CA ASP A 88 39.05 1.63 -19.53
C ASP A 88 39.78 0.29 -19.72
N LEU A 89 39.86 -0.51 -18.66
CA LEU A 89 40.42 -1.86 -18.68
C LEU A 89 39.65 -2.81 -19.61
N LEU A 90 38.31 -2.78 -19.57
CA LEU A 90 37.46 -3.63 -20.43
C LEU A 90 37.53 -3.22 -21.91
N SER A 91 38.00 -2.00 -22.20
CA SER A 91 38.20 -1.52 -23.57
C SER A 91 39.53 -1.95 -24.17
N ASP A 92 40.42 -2.57 -23.37
CA ASP A 92 41.74 -3.00 -23.78
C ASP A 92 41.70 -3.98 -24.98
N PRO A 93 42.64 -3.89 -25.94
CA PRO A 93 42.76 -4.84 -27.04
C PRO A 93 42.83 -6.32 -26.63
N ALA A 94 43.34 -6.63 -25.42
CA ALA A 94 43.39 -7.99 -24.90
C ALA A 94 42.02 -8.58 -24.55
N VAL A 95 40.98 -7.74 -24.35
CA VAL A 95 39.62 -8.21 -24.04
C VAL A 95 38.93 -8.69 -25.33
N PRO A 96 38.47 -9.95 -25.40
CA PRO A 96 38.01 -10.58 -26.65
C PRO A 96 36.55 -10.23 -27.02
N VAL A 97 35.85 -9.47 -26.18
CA VAL A 97 34.43 -9.13 -26.31
C VAL A 97 34.23 -7.61 -26.22
N PRO A 98 33.21 -7.04 -26.89
CA PRO A 98 32.90 -5.62 -26.75
C PRO A 98 32.34 -5.31 -25.36
N VAL A 99 32.68 -4.13 -24.83
CA VAL A 99 32.13 -3.62 -23.55
C VAL A 99 30.61 -3.41 -23.65
N ALA A 100 30.15 -2.91 -24.80
CA ALA A 100 28.73 -2.72 -25.05
C ALA A 100 27.97 -4.06 -25.04
N GLY A 101 26.99 -4.17 -24.14
CA GLY A 101 26.17 -5.38 -23.99
C GLY A 101 26.67 -6.38 -22.95
N LEU A 102 27.82 -6.12 -22.30
CA LEU A 102 28.20 -6.84 -21.10
C LEU A 102 27.15 -6.66 -20.02
N VAL A 103 26.86 -7.74 -19.30
CA VAL A 103 25.98 -7.74 -18.12
C VAL A 103 26.74 -8.29 -16.93
N VAL A 104 26.48 -7.74 -15.75
CA VAL A 104 27.02 -8.30 -14.52
C VAL A 104 26.17 -9.50 -14.13
N SER A 105 26.80 -10.66 -13.91
CA SER A 105 26.12 -11.84 -13.36
C SER A 105 26.31 -11.93 -11.85
N ASP A 106 27.50 -11.61 -11.36
CA ASP A 106 27.88 -11.78 -9.96
C ASP A 106 28.78 -10.63 -9.52
N GLN A 107 28.63 -10.21 -8.27
CA GLN A 107 29.47 -9.20 -7.64
C GLN A 107 29.68 -9.55 -6.17
N GLN A 108 30.91 -9.47 -5.70
CA GLN A 108 31.27 -9.57 -4.30
C GLN A 108 32.16 -8.41 -3.90
N TRP A 109 31.87 -7.77 -2.78
CA TRP A 109 32.64 -6.65 -2.25
C TRP A 109 32.80 -6.75 -0.74
N GLU A 110 33.86 -6.13 -0.24
CA GLU A 110 34.16 -6.04 1.19
C GLU A 110 34.78 -4.68 1.49
N LEU A 111 34.20 -4.01 2.48
CA LEU A 111 34.72 -2.81 3.12
C LEU A 111 35.36 -3.23 4.44
N ALA A 112 36.68 -3.19 4.51
CA ALA A 112 37.45 -3.61 5.68
C ALA A 112 37.55 -2.50 6.73
N GLU A 113 37.67 -1.24 6.30
CA GLU A 113 37.75 -0.07 7.17
C GLU A 113 36.90 1.08 6.59
N PRO A 114 36.22 1.88 7.43
CA PRO A 114 35.48 3.06 6.96
C PRO A 114 36.39 4.05 6.21
N VAL A 115 35.88 4.62 5.12
CA VAL A 115 36.60 5.62 4.31
C VAL A 115 35.89 6.95 4.46
N ALA A 116 36.52 7.90 5.17
CA ALA A 116 35.94 9.24 5.35
C ALA A 116 35.74 9.93 3.99
N ILE A 117 34.59 10.59 3.82
CA ILE A 117 34.32 11.44 2.67
C ILE A 117 35.38 12.56 2.62
N GLY A 118 35.93 12.79 1.42
CA GLY A 118 37.06 13.68 1.18
C GLY A 118 38.44 13.00 1.19
N SER A 119 38.53 11.73 1.59
CA SER A 119 39.80 10.99 1.57
C SER A 119 40.34 10.81 0.15
N ALA A 120 41.65 11.01 -0.02
CA ALA A 120 42.36 10.63 -1.23
C ALA A 120 42.59 9.12 -1.25
N VAL A 121 42.22 8.48 -2.36
CA VAL A 121 42.29 7.03 -2.52
C VAL A 121 42.96 6.65 -3.83
N THR A 122 43.56 5.47 -3.86
CA THR A 122 44.10 4.85 -5.08
C THR A 122 43.24 3.64 -5.43
N VAL A 123 42.72 3.61 -6.65
CA VAL A 123 41.89 2.54 -7.19
C VAL A 123 42.73 1.73 -8.16
N ASP A 124 42.93 0.45 -7.88
CA ASP A 124 43.63 -0.50 -8.73
C ASP A 124 42.61 -1.52 -9.27
N VAL A 125 42.52 -1.67 -10.59
CA VAL A 125 41.62 -2.64 -11.26
C VAL A 125 42.41 -3.58 -12.16
N GLN A 126 42.09 -4.87 -12.12
CA GLN A 126 42.79 -5.92 -12.85
C GLN A 126 41.78 -6.89 -13.48
N LEU A 127 42.01 -7.28 -14.74
CA LEU A 127 41.35 -8.43 -15.34
C LEU A 127 42.03 -9.69 -14.80
N ALA A 128 41.38 -10.43 -13.92
CA ALA A 128 41.96 -11.58 -13.25
C ALA A 128 41.88 -12.85 -14.10
N SER A 129 40.77 -13.04 -14.81
CA SER A 129 40.63 -14.13 -15.78
C SER A 129 39.58 -13.85 -16.85
N ILE A 130 39.69 -14.62 -17.93
CA ILE A 130 38.70 -14.74 -19.01
C ILE A 130 38.34 -16.21 -19.12
N VAL A 131 37.06 -16.53 -19.03
CA VAL A 131 36.55 -17.90 -19.17
C VAL A 131 35.53 -17.93 -20.30
N ARG A 132 35.79 -18.72 -21.34
CA ARG A 132 34.84 -18.94 -22.44
C ARG A 132 34.25 -20.34 -22.32
N ASP A 133 32.93 -20.42 -22.47
CA ASP A 133 32.18 -21.66 -22.63
C ASP A 133 31.48 -21.71 -24.00
N SER A 134 30.66 -22.74 -24.23
CA SER A 134 29.96 -22.94 -25.51
C SER A 134 28.96 -21.84 -25.87
N SER A 135 28.53 -21.03 -24.90
CA SER A 135 27.43 -20.07 -25.01
C SER A 135 27.80 -18.63 -24.59
N SER A 136 28.88 -18.45 -23.82
CA SER A 136 29.24 -17.19 -23.21
C SER A 136 30.75 -16.99 -23.04
N THR A 137 31.17 -15.74 -22.85
CA THR A 137 32.50 -15.39 -22.34
C THR A 137 32.33 -14.56 -21.07
N SER A 138 32.94 -14.99 -19.97
CA SER A 138 32.95 -14.34 -18.66
C SER A 138 34.29 -13.67 -18.38
N LEU A 139 34.26 -12.46 -17.84
CA LEU A 139 35.41 -11.64 -17.48
C LEU A 139 35.38 -11.38 -15.98
N PHE A 140 36.42 -11.81 -15.27
CA PHE A 140 36.53 -11.61 -13.82
C PHE A 140 37.39 -10.39 -13.55
N VAL A 141 36.78 -9.29 -13.13
CA VAL A 141 37.49 -8.04 -12.80
C VAL A 141 37.63 -7.94 -11.30
N ARG A 142 38.85 -7.71 -10.82
CA ARG A 142 39.15 -7.38 -9.42
C ARG A 142 39.39 -5.89 -9.30
N ALA A 143 38.83 -5.25 -8.29
CA ALA A 143 39.21 -3.90 -7.90
C ALA A 143 39.63 -3.85 -6.44
N ARG A 144 40.59 -2.98 -6.12
CA ARG A 144 41.06 -2.68 -4.77
C ARG A 144 41.19 -1.18 -4.61
N ILE A 145 40.73 -0.67 -3.47
CA ILE A 145 40.92 0.72 -3.09
C ILE A 145 41.86 0.78 -1.89
N ARG A 146 42.87 1.63 -1.99
CA ARG A 146 43.82 1.93 -0.92
C ARG A 146 43.65 3.36 -0.42
N CYS A 147 43.64 3.52 0.91
CA CYS A 147 43.69 4.81 1.59
C CYS A 147 44.97 4.84 2.45
N ALA A 148 45.82 5.86 2.28
CA ALA A 148 47.16 5.91 2.90
C ALA A 148 47.92 4.56 2.74
N ASP A 149 47.92 4.03 1.51
CA ASP A 149 48.52 2.74 1.11
C ASP A 149 48.00 1.47 1.79
N ARG A 150 47.00 1.57 2.67
CA ARG A 150 46.30 0.42 3.26
C ARG A 150 45.09 0.03 2.42
N PRO A 151 44.87 -1.26 2.09
CA PRO A 151 43.68 -1.71 1.37
C PRO A 151 42.44 -1.60 2.27
N VAL A 152 41.46 -0.79 1.85
CA VAL A 152 40.24 -0.52 2.62
C VAL A 152 38.99 -1.13 1.99
N TYR A 153 39.00 -1.34 0.67
CA TYR A 153 37.88 -1.93 -0.07
C TYR A 153 38.40 -2.86 -1.16
N ARG A 154 37.72 -3.98 -1.37
CA ARG A 154 37.98 -4.92 -2.46
C ARG A 154 36.67 -5.37 -3.09
N GLU A 155 36.69 -5.60 -4.39
CA GLU A 155 35.57 -6.22 -5.10
C GLU A 155 36.04 -7.16 -6.21
N VAL A 156 35.15 -8.10 -6.54
CA VAL A 156 35.22 -8.96 -7.71
C VAL A 156 33.88 -8.85 -8.44
N THR A 157 33.92 -8.47 -9.71
CA THR A 157 32.74 -8.37 -10.57
C THR A 157 32.90 -9.30 -11.77
N VAL A 158 31.87 -10.10 -12.03
CA VAL A 158 31.81 -11.02 -13.17
C VAL A 158 30.97 -10.40 -14.27
N TYR A 159 31.61 -9.98 -15.36
CA TYR A 159 30.95 -9.47 -16.55
C TYR A 159 30.79 -10.60 -17.57
N VAL A 160 29.58 -10.77 -18.10
CA VAL A 160 29.26 -11.83 -19.06
C VAL A 160 28.84 -11.23 -20.40
N ALA A 161 29.55 -11.63 -21.45
CA ALA A 161 29.12 -11.47 -22.83
C ALA A 161 28.27 -12.69 -23.23
N ARG A 162 26.95 -12.52 -23.24
CA ARG A 162 26.02 -13.58 -23.68
C ARG A 162 26.12 -13.76 -25.19
N LYS A 163 25.96 -15.00 -25.66
CA LYS A 163 26.06 -15.36 -27.09
C LYS A 163 27.44 -15.09 -27.70
N ALA A 164 28.46 -14.97 -26.87
CA ALA A 164 29.87 -14.87 -27.26
C ALA A 164 30.62 -16.14 -26.82
N GLY A 165 30.01 -17.31 -27.04
CA GLY A 165 30.61 -18.62 -26.76
C GLY A 165 31.49 -19.13 -27.88
N GLY A 166 32.12 -20.29 -27.66
CA GLY A 166 32.97 -20.96 -28.64
C GLY A 166 33.72 -22.14 -28.02
N GLU A 167 34.90 -22.43 -28.55
CA GLU A 167 35.82 -23.38 -27.92
C GLU A 167 36.15 -22.94 -26.49
N ALA A 168 36.09 -23.88 -25.55
CA ALA A 168 36.28 -23.60 -24.15
C ALA A 168 37.75 -23.29 -23.86
N TYR A 169 38.00 -22.18 -23.17
CA TYR A 169 39.33 -21.84 -22.68
C TYR A 169 39.25 -20.96 -21.44
N GLU A 170 40.34 -20.97 -20.68
CA GLU A 170 40.56 -20.08 -19.54
C GLU A 170 41.93 -19.41 -19.69
N VAL A 171 41.98 -18.09 -19.46
CA VAL A 171 43.22 -17.31 -19.38
C VAL A 171 43.25 -16.61 -18.03
N GLY A 172 44.41 -16.63 -17.36
CA GLY A 172 44.58 -16.06 -16.04
C GLY A 172 44.16 -16.99 -14.90
N ARG A 173 43.87 -16.42 -13.73
CA ARG A 173 43.49 -17.18 -12.53
C ARG A 173 42.12 -16.73 -12.05
N THR A 174 41.12 -17.58 -12.25
CA THR A 174 39.75 -17.27 -11.84
C THR A 174 39.64 -17.07 -10.32
N PRO A 175 39.20 -15.89 -9.85
CA PRO A 175 38.94 -15.65 -8.44
C PRO A 175 37.84 -16.58 -7.93
N ARG A 176 37.96 -17.01 -6.68
CA ARG A 176 36.84 -17.70 -6.01
C ARG A 176 35.75 -16.68 -5.73
N ILE A 177 34.59 -16.90 -6.33
CA ILE A 177 33.35 -16.18 -6.07
C ILE A 177 32.29 -17.21 -5.69
N GLU A 178 31.58 -16.97 -4.59
CA GLU A 178 30.42 -17.77 -4.21
C GLU A 178 29.25 -17.35 -5.10
N VAL A 179 28.77 -18.29 -5.92
CA VAL A 179 27.53 -18.10 -6.69
C VAL A 179 26.36 -18.43 -5.77
N LEU A 180 25.63 -17.39 -5.37
CA LEU A 180 24.48 -17.54 -4.50
C LEU A 180 23.30 -18.15 -5.25
N ASP A 181 22.76 -19.25 -4.72
CA ASP A 181 21.52 -19.87 -5.20
C ASP A 181 20.55 -20.09 -4.04
N HIS A 182 19.78 -19.05 -3.76
CA HIS A 182 18.79 -19.07 -2.69
C HIS A 182 17.64 -20.03 -2.98
N ARG A 183 17.41 -20.45 -4.23
CA ARG A 183 16.38 -21.46 -4.52
C ARG A 183 16.81 -22.84 -4.04
N ARG A 184 18.11 -23.13 -4.08
CA ARG A 184 18.66 -24.36 -3.50
C ARG A 184 18.61 -24.33 -1.98
N ALA A 185 18.87 -23.18 -1.37
CA ALA A 185 18.91 -23.03 0.09
C ALA A 185 17.51 -22.95 0.73
N TYR A 186 16.58 -22.19 0.13
CA TYR A 186 15.26 -21.88 0.68
C TYR A 186 14.10 -22.55 -0.06
N GLY A 187 14.38 -23.24 -1.17
CA GLY A 187 13.37 -23.93 -1.97
C GLY A 187 12.69 -23.04 -3.01
N THR A 188 11.68 -23.63 -3.66
CA THR A 188 10.89 -22.94 -4.68
C THR A 188 9.39 -23.07 -4.44
N ASN A 189 8.66 -22.00 -4.72
CA ASN A 189 7.20 -21.96 -4.68
C ASN A 189 6.57 -22.71 -5.87
N ALA A 190 5.23 -22.74 -5.91
CA ALA A 190 4.45 -23.46 -6.92
C ALA A 190 4.73 -23.00 -8.36
N SER A 191 5.11 -21.72 -8.56
CA SER A 191 5.54 -21.18 -9.85
C SER A 191 7.02 -21.43 -10.18
N GLY A 192 7.73 -22.24 -9.39
CA GLY A 192 9.16 -22.49 -9.56
C GLY A 192 10.02 -21.24 -9.34
N ARG A 193 9.58 -20.33 -8.48
CA ARG A 193 10.33 -19.13 -8.06
C ARG A 193 10.87 -19.31 -6.66
N LEU A 194 11.81 -18.46 -6.24
CA LEU A 194 12.33 -18.51 -4.87
C LEU A 194 11.17 -18.49 -3.87
N ASP A 195 11.16 -19.48 -2.97
CA ASP A 195 10.21 -19.46 -1.86
C ASP A 195 10.71 -18.48 -0.80
N ILE A 196 10.00 -17.36 -0.68
CA ILE A 196 10.26 -16.32 0.32
C ILE A 196 9.30 -16.42 1.51
N GLY A 197 8.48 -17.49 1.56
CA GLY A 197 7.47 -17.70 2.60
C GLY A 197 6.52 -16.51 2.75
N GLN A 198 6.24 -16.17 4.02
CA GLN A 198 5.44 -15.00 4.39
C GLN A 198 6.32 -13.82 4.85
N ASN A 199 7.60 -13.80 4.47
CA ASN A 199 8.51 -12.73 4.89
C ASN A 199 8.04 -11.39 4.30
N ALA A 200 7.90 -10.40 5.17
CA ALA A 200 7.54 -9.05 4.77
C ALA A 200 8.67 -8.41 3.94
N ALA A 201 8.31 -7.40 3.16
CA ALA A 201 9.34 -6.57 2.54
C ALA A 201 10.06 -5.80 3.66
N VAL A 202 11.39 -5.83 3.60
CA VAL A 202 12.26 -4.92 4.34
C VAL A 202 12.02 -3.50 3.81
N SER A 203 12.06 -3.37 2.49
CA SER A 203 11.77 -2.12 1.78
C SER A 203 11.20 -2.41 0.41
N SER A 204 10.45 -1.44 -0.14
CA SER A 204 9.90 -1.53 -1.48
C SER A 204 10.10 -0.23 -2.26
N ARG A 205 10.48 -0.35 -3.54
CA ARG A 205 10.71 0.81 -4.41
C ARG A 205 10.29 0.54 -5.86
N VAL A 206 9.64 1.54 -6.44
CA VAL A 206 9.33 1.57 -7.88
C VAL A 206 10.44 2.30 -8.63
N PHE A 207 11.26 1.55 -9.35
CA PHE A 207 12.28 2.11 -10.23
C PHE A 207 11.70 2.37 -11.63
N ARG A 208 12.00 3.55 -12.18
CA ARG A 208 11.63 3.95 -13.53
C ARG A 208 12.89 4.20 -14.37
N VAL A 209 12.69 4.39 -15.68
CA VAL A 209 13.77 4.76 -16.61
C VAL A 209 14.46 6.07 -16.18
N ALA A 210 13.74 6.98 -15.53
CA ALA A 210 14.32 8.21 -14.98
C ALA A 210 15.34 7.93 -13.87
N ASP A 211 15.09 6.96 -12.99
CA ASP A 211 16.03 6.54 -11.95
C ASP A 211 17.29 5.93 -12.56
N SER A 212 17.14 5.08 -13.57
CA SER A 212 18.29 4.49 -14.26
C SER A 212 19.14 5.53 -15.01
N ARG A 213 18.50 6.53 -15.65
CA ARG A 213 19.23 7.68 -16.22
C ARG A 213 19.92 8.53 -15.16
N ARG A 214 19.32 8.64 -13.98
CA ARG A 214 19.92 9.35 -12.85
C ARG A 214 21.15 8.60 -12.34
N TRP A 215 21.05 7.28 -12.17
CA TRP A 215 22.18 6.42 -11.82
C TRP A 215 23.33 6.60 -12.82
N ALA A 216 23.05 6.51 -14.11
CA ALA A 216 24.03 6.74 -15.18
C ALA A 216 24.75 8.10 -15.06
N ARG A 217 24.05 9.17 -14.63
CA ARG A 217 24.66 10.48 -14.40
C ARG A 217 25.60 10.51 -13.19
N ILE A 218 25.31 9.72 -12.15
CA ILE A 218 26.10 9.64 -10.92
C ILE A 218 27.37 8.83 -11.18
N THR A 219 27.23 7.65 -11.80
CA THR A 219 28.33 6.68 -11.94
C THR A 219 29.10 6.79 -13.25
N GLY A 220 28.50 7.40 -14.27
CA GLY A 220 29.04 7.38 -15.64
C GLY A 220 28.64 6.15 -16.46
N ASP A 221 27.87 5.20 -15.89
CA ASP A 221 27.37 4.03 -16.62
C ASP A 221 26.21 4.40 -17.57
N ALA A 222 26.60 4.86 -18.76
CA ALA A 222 25.69 5.25 -19.83
C ALA A 222 25.31 4.09 -20.77
N ASN A 223 25.45 2.82 -20.37
CA ASN A 223 25.09 1.70 -21.22
C ASN A 223 23.63 1.81 -21.73
N PRO A 224 23.39 1.82 -23.07
CA PRO A 224 22.08 2.12 -23.66
C PRO A 224 20.94 1.20 -23.22
N ILE A 225 21.22 -0.04 -22.79
CA ILE A 225 20.20 -0.99 -22.33
C ILE A 225 19.44 -0.50 -21.10
N HIS A 226 19.99 0.48 -20.37
CA HIS A 226 19.43 1.04 -19.16
C HIS A 226 18.67 2.36 -19.40
N THR A 227 19.13 3.15 -20.37
CA THR A 227 18.66 4.54 -20.56
C THR A 227 17.57 4.69 -21.63
N SER A 228 17.42 3.70 -22.52
CA SER A 228 16.48 3.70 -23.64
C SER A 228 15.86 2.32 -23.91
N SER A 229 14.53 2.24 -23.92
CA SER A 229 13.82 1.01 -24.29
C SER A 229 14.05 0.59 -25.74
N LEU A 230 14.29 1.54 -26.65
CA LEU A 230 14.59 1.22 -28.06
C LEU A 230 15.95 0.55 -28.17
N ALA A 231 16.96 1.08 -27.47
CA ALA A 231 18.28 0.46 -27.43
C ALA A 231 18.23 -0.91 -26.74
N ALA A 232 17.55 -1.03 -25.60
CA ALA A 232 17.38 -2.30 -24.90
C ALA A 232 16.78 -3.40 -25.80
N LYS A 233 15.82 -3.06 -26.67
CA LYS A 233 15.26 -3.97 -27.68
C LYS A 233 16.28 -4.45 -28.70
N ALA A 234 17.19 -3.58 -29.15
CA ALA A 234 18.28 -3.97 -30.04
C ALA A 234 19.23 -5.00 -29.41
N PHE A 235 19.34 -5.01 -28.08
CA PHE A 235 20.11 -6.00 -27.31
C PHE A 235 19.25 -7.19 -26.80
N GLY A 236 18.01 -7.33 -27.27
CA GLY A 236 17.15 -8.48 -26.97
C GLY A 236 16.28 -8.37 -25.71
N TYR A 237 16.21 -7.19 -25.07
CA TYR A 237 15.33 -6.95 -23.94
C TYR A 237 13.97 -6.37 -24.37
N ARG A 238 12.89 -6.72 -23.67
CA ARG A 238 11.55 -6.17 -23.98
C ARG A 238 11.42 -4.68 -23.61
N LYS A 239 12.15 -4.24 -22.58
CA LYS A 239 12.16 -2.89 -22.02
C LYS A 239 13.56 -2.57 -21.49
N ALA A 240 13.81 -1.29 -21.19
CA ALA A 240 15.02 -0.90 -20.47
C ALA A 240 15.15 -1.67 -19.14
N VAL A 241 16.39 -1.95 -18.73
CA VAL A 241 16.71 -2.74 -17.53
C VAL A 241 17.32 -1.82 -16.48
N LEU A 242 17.01 -2.01 -15.19
CA LEU A 242 17.71 -1.31 -14.12
C LEU A 242 19.18 -1.77 -14.03
N HIS A 243 20.09 -0.86 -13.70
CA HIS A 243 21.49 -1.21 -13.45
C HIS A 243 21.60 -2.15 -12.24
N GLY A 244 22.37 -3.24 -12.37
CA GLY A 244 22.60 -4.18 -11.27
C GLY A 244 23.22 -3.49 -10.05
N ALA A 245 24.23 -2.67 -10.26
CA ALA A 245 24.86 -1.86 -9.22
C ALA A 245 23.90 -0.88 -8.53
N ALA A 246 22.85 -0.41 -9.21
CA ALA A 246 21.82 0.42 -8.59
C ALA A 246 20.92 -0.39 -7.65
N VAL A 247 20.63 -1.65 -8.02
CA VAL A 247 19.89 -2.59 -7.16
C VAL A 247 20.72 -2.96 -5.94
N ASP A 248 22.01 -3.28 -6.13
CA ASP A 248 22.95 -3.60 -5.05
C ASP A 248 23.10 -2.41 -4.07
N ALA A 249 23.29 -1.20 -4.60
CA ALA A 249 23.38 0.01 -3.79
C ALA A 249 22.11 0.29 -2.97
N TRP A 250 20.93 0.16 -3.61
CA TRP A 250 19.66 0.29 -2.91
C TRP A 250 19.50 -0.79 -1.84
N MET A 251 19.74 -2.04 -2.18
CA MET A 251 19.64 -3.16 -1.26
C MET A 251 20.54 -3.01 -0.02
N ALA A 252 21.84 -2.72 -0.21
CA ALA A 252 22.78 -2.53 0.88
C ALA A 252 22.35 -1.37 1.79
N HIS A 253 21.88 -0.27 1.20
CA HIS A 253 21.38 0.88 1.94
C HIS A 253 20.14 0.55 2.78
N GLU A 254 19.13 -0.10 2.19
CA GLU A 254 17.90 -0.49 2.91
C GLU A 254 18.15 -1.56 3.98
N ALA A 255 19.17 -2.40 3.79
CA ALA A 255 19.68 -3.30 4.83
C ALA A 255 20.43 -2.56 5.94
N GLY A 256 20.73 -1.27 5.79
CA GLY A 256 21.36 -0.44 6.80
C GLY A 256 22.87 -0.26 6.68
N LEU A 257 23.48 -0.69 5.57
CA LEU A 257 24.92 -0.56 5.33
C LEU A 257 25.24 0.84 4.79
N ASP A 258 25.76 1.71 5.65
CA ASP A 258 26.12 3.09 5.33
C ASP A 258 27.64 3.31 5.14
N GLY A 259 28.46 2.30 5.40
CA GLY A 259 29.91 2.35 5.31
C GLY A 259 30.61 2.90 6.56
N ALA A 260 29.89 3.13 7.66
CA ALA A 260 30.46 3.57 8.93
C ALA A 260 31.14 2.43 9.72
N ALA A 261 30.90 1.18 9.33
CA ALA A 261 31.51 -0.02 9.93
C ALA A 261 31.93 -1.01 8.83
N PRO A 262 32.84 -1.97 9.16
CA PRO A 262 33.21 -3.04 8.24
C PRO A 262 31.98 -3.87 7.84
N CYS A 263 31.87 -4.16 6.55
CA CYS A 263 30.75 -4.91 5.97
C CYS A 263 31.15 -5.56 4.65
N SER A 264 30.37 -6.54 4.20
CA SER A 264 30.54 -7.16 2.90
C SER A 264 29.20 -7.44 2.23
N GLY A 265 29.23 -7.56 0.91
CA GLY A 265 28.07 -7.91 0.12
C GLY A 265 28.44 -8.85 -1.02
N GLY A 266 27.62 -9.87 -1.21
CA GLY A 266 27.63 -10.75 -2.36
C GLY A 266 26.28 -10.72 -3.05
N THR A 267 26.28 -10.63 -4.37
CA THR A 267 25.05 -10.62 -5.20
C THR A 267 25.20 -11.52 -6.40
N HIS A 268 24.15 -12.28 -6.66
CA HIS A 268 23.91 -13.01 -7.89
C HIS A 268 22.70 -12.41 -8.62
N PHE A 269 22.93 -11.80 -9.80
CA PHE A 269 21.92 -11.15 -10.63
C PHE A 269 21.19 -12.17 -11.50
N ARG A 270 20.26 -12.90 -10.89
CA ARG A 270 19.54 -13.99 -11.55
C ARG A 270 18.66 -13.55 -12.72
N ALA A 271 18.01 -12.39 -12.61
CA ALA A 271 17.11 -11.90 -13.66
C ALA A 271 17.12 -10.37 -13.80
N PRO A 272 16.94 -9.84 -15.03
CA PRO A 272 16.91 -8.41 -15.25
C PRO A 272 15.64 -7.78 -14.68
N ALA A 273 15.80 -6.67 -13.93
CA ALA A 273 14.70 -5.82 -13.49
C ALA A 273 14.22 -4.91 -14.64
N LEU A 274 13.14 -5.31 -15.31
CA LEU A 274 12.59 -4.57 -16.47
C LEU A 274 11.82 -3.32 -16.01
N LEU A 275 12.17 -2.15 -16.53
CA LEU A 275 11.60 -0.87 -16.08
C LEU A 275 10.23 -0.55 -16.74
N PRO A 276 9.27 0.03 -15.99
CA PRO A 276 9.30 0.24 -14.54
C PRO A 276 9.26 -1.08 -13.77
N ALA A 277 10.06 -1.18 -12.70
CA ALA A 277 10.21 -2.38 -11.87
C ALA A 277 9.76 -2.08 -10.43
N HIS A 278 8.89 -2.92 -9.88
CA HIS A 278 8.46 -2.84 -8.48
C HIS A 278 9.32 -3.80 -7.66
N CYS A 279 10.41 -3.31 -7.08
CA CYS A 279 11.36 -4.14 -6.34
C CYS A 279 10.97 -4.18 -4.86
N GLU A 280 10.99 -5.38 -4.27
CA GLU A 280 10.91 -5.61 -2.83
C GLU A 280 12.21 -6.26 -2.37
N LEU A 281 12.83 -5.69 -1.34
CA LEU A 281 13.92 -6.33 -0.61
C LEU A 281 13.31 -7.23 0.46
N VAL A 282 13.68 -8.50 0.49
CA VAL A 282 13.18 -9.48 1.46
C VAL A 282 14.37 -10.11 2.17
N ARG A 283 14.30 -10.16 3.50
CA ARG A 283 15.26 -10.89 4.33
C ARG A 283 14.82 -12.35 4.45
N LEU A 284 15.71 -13.30 4.16
CA LEU A 284 15.45 -14.74 4.21
C LEU A 284 16.10 -15.41 5.43
N GLY A 285 17.26 -14.89 5.84
CA GLY A 285 18.00 -15.31 7.03
C GLY A 285 18.70 -14.14 7.70
N ALA A 286 19.66 -14.42 8.59
CA ALA A 286 20.42 -13.37 9.26
C ALA A 286 21.15 -12.45 8.26
N GLU A 287 21.84 -13.06 7.29
CA GLU A 287 22.66 -12.37 6.28
C GLU A 287 22.12 -12.53 4.86
N ASP A 288 21.17 -13.45 4.61
CA ASP A 288 20.67 -13.74 3.28
C ASP A 288 19.45 -12.87 2.93
N PHE A 289 19.50 -12.25 1.75
CA PHE A 289 18.48 -11.39 1.19
C PHE A 289 18.13 -11.77 -0.24
N ALA A 290 16.96 -11.33 -0.69
CA ALA A 290 16.59 -11.36 -2.10
C ALA A 290 15.91 -10.06 -2.51
N VAL A 291 16.13 -9.66 -3.76
CA VAL A 291 15.30 -8.66 -4.43
C VAL A 291 14.33 -9.37 -5.34
N VAL A 292 13.04 -9.17 -5.12
CA VAL A 292 11.95 -9.76 -5.91
C VAL A 292 11.15 -8.68 -6.61
N ASP A 293 10.61 -8.99 -7.79
CA ASP A 293 9.61 -8.17 -8.44
C ASP A 293 8.25 -8.41 -7.77
N ARG A 294 7.67 -7.40 -7.14
CA ARG A 294 6.41 -7.47 -6.37
C ARG A 294 5.24 -8.00 -7.18
N ASP A 295 5.11 -7.55 -8.42
CA ASP A 295 3.91 -7.79 -9.23
C ASP A 295 3.93 -9.22 -9.81
N SER A 296 5.11 -9.67 -10.25
CA SER A 296 5.27 -11.00 -10.80
C SER A 296 5.65 -12.04 -9.76
N GLY A 297 6.29 -11.68 -8.65
CA GLY A 297 6.91 -12.61 -7.68
C GLY A 297 8.27 -13.16 -8.12
N ARG A 298 8.84 -12.65 -9.21
CA ARG A 298 10.10 -13.15 -9.77
C ARG A 298 11.29 -12.70 -8.92
N ASP A 299 12.14 -13.63 -8.52
CA ASP A 299 13.43 -13.37 -7.90
C ASP A 299 14.43 -12.79 -8.92
N LEU A 300 14.88 -11.57 -8.64
CA LEU A 300 15.76 -10.75 -9.47
C LEU A 300 17.23 -10.87 -9.03
N VAL A 301 17.46 -10.78 -7.71
CA VAL A 301 18.79 -10.84 -7.09
C VAL A 301 18.75 -11.76 -5.88
N HIS A 302 19.74 -12.63 -5.76
CA HIS A 302 20.05 -13.36 -4.53
C HIS A 302 21.27 -12.70 -3.90
N ALA A 303 21.23 -12.41 -2.60
CA ALA A 303 22.27 -11.64 -1.94
C ALA A 303 22.61 -12.19 -0.56
N ARG A 304 23.85 -11.94 -0.14
CA ARG A 304 24.34 -12.13 1.23
C ARG A 304 25.03 -10.85 1.68
N LEU A 305 24.61 -10.30 2.81
CA LEU A 305 25.11 -9.04 3.37
C LEU A 305 25.56 -9.27 4.81
N THR A 306 26.79 -8.87 5.14
CA THR A 306 27.35 -8.94 6.50
C THR A 306 27.51 -7.54 7.09
N GLY A 307 27.58 -7.42 8.41
CA GLY A 307 27.65 -6.13 9.10
C GLY A 307 26.32 -5.36 9.14
N VAL A 308 25.21 -6.06 8.88
CA VAL A 308 23.85 -5.49 8.92
C VAL A 308 23.45 -5.24 10.37
N PRO A 309 23.03 -4.01 10.74
CA PRO A 309 22.57 -3.72 12.09
C PRO A 309 21.30 -4.49 12.46
N ASP A 310 21.20 -4.93 13.72
CA ASP A 310 19.98 -5.53 14.26
C ASP A 310 18.81 -4.53 14.22
N GLY A 311 17.63 -5.02 13.82
CA GLY A 311 16.38 -4.26 13.92
C GLY A 311 16.17 -3.12 12.91
N ARG A 312 17.11 -2.89 11.96
CA ARG A 312 16.90 -1.90 10.89
C ARG A 312 16.17 -2.52 9.69
N GLY A 313 15.10 -1.85 9.25
CA GLY A 313 14.53 -2.03 7.93
C GLY A 313 13.37 -3.02 7.79
N SER A 314 12.61 -3.43 8.81
CA SER A 314 11.30 -4.04 8.51
C SER A 314 10.26 -2.94 8.27
N GLU A 315 9.38 -3.11 7.26
CA GLU A 315 8.09 -2.40 7.25
C GLU A 315 7.45 -2.50 8.65
N ARG A 316 6.65 -1.51 9.05
CA ARG A 316 5.93 -1.57 10.34
C ARG A 316 4.47 -1.95 10.10
N GLY A 317 3.91 -2.68 11.06
CA GLY A 317 2.49 -3.03 11.10
C GLY A 317 2.08 -4.21 10.25
N LEU A 318 0.79 -4.24 9.94
CA LEU A 318 0.14 -5.35 9.25
C LEU A 318 0.47 -5.36 7.75
N VAL A 319 0.87 -6.52 7.25
CA VAL A 319 1.21 -6.74 5.84
C VAL A 319 0.28 -7.77 5.21
N LEU A 320 0.01 -7.61 3.91
CA LEU A 320 -0.76 -8.60 3.17
C LEU A 320 -0.01 -9.94 3.13
N PRO A 321 -0.71 -11.08 3.28
CA PRO A 321 -0.09 -12.38 3.07
C PRO A 321 0.36 -12.53 1.63
N ARG A 322 1.39 -13.35 1.44
CA ARG A 322 1.92 -13.70 0.13
C ARG A 322 1.24 -14.93 -0.42
N ASP A 323 0.74 -14.84 -1.64
CA ASP A 323 0.21 -15.93 -2.46
C ASP A 323 1.16 -16.16 -3.64
N ASP A 324 1.88 -17.29 -3.61
CA ASP A 324 2.92 -17.63 -4.58
C ASP A 324 3.98 -16.51 -4.73
N GLY A 325 4.48 -16.04 -3.57
CA GLY A 325 5.50 -15.00 -3.45
C GLY A 325 4.99 -13.56 -3.59
N ARG A 326 3.71 -13.33 -3.92
CA ARG A 326 3.15 -11.99 -4.18
C ARG A 326 2.19 -11.54 -3.08
N PRO A 327 2.27 -10.29 -2.58
CA PRO A 327 1.28 -9.76 -1.65
C PRO A 327 -0.14 -9.85 -2.26
N SER A 328 -1.09 -10.46 -1.55
CA SER A 328 -2.39 -10.82 -2.12
C SER A 328 -3.55 -10.51 -1.17
N SER A 329 -4.26 -9.42 -1.46
CA SER A 329 -5.54 -9.15 -0.80
C SER A 329 -6.67 -10.08 -1.28
N THR A 330 -6.50 -10.74 -2.43
CA THR A 330 -7.44 -11.75 -2.93
C THR A 330 -7.43 -13.00 -2.06
N PHE A 331 -6.25 -13.41 -1.59
CA PHE A 331 -6.12 -14.52 -0.65
C PHE A 331 -6.93 -14.26 0.62
N LEU A 332 -6.76 -13.08 1.24
CA LEU A 332 -7.55 -12.68 2.41
C LEU A 332 -9.03 -12.57 2.09
N GLY A 333 -9.42 -11.75 1.11
CA GLY A 333 -10.81 -11.45 0.84
C GLY A 333 -11.66 -12.68 0.49
N ARG A 334 -11.15 -13.57 -0.37
CA ARG A 334 -11.86 -14.81 -0.71
C ARG A 334 -11.78 -15.83 0.42
N GLY A 335 -10.65 -15.93 1.12
CA GLY A 335 -10.47 -16.86 2.24
C GLY A 335 -11.39 -16.56 3.41
N MET A 336 -11.48 -15.28 3.81
CA MET A 336 -12.43 -14.81 4.83
C MET A 336 -13.88 -15.14 4.46
N ALA A 337 -14.28 -14.86 3.22
CA ALA A 337 -15.62 -15.17 2.73
C ALA A 337 -15.90 -16.69 2.74
N ALA A 338 -14.95 -17.51 2.32
CA ALA A 338 -15.08 -18.97 2.32
C ALA A 338 -15.15 -19.55 3.75
N ALA A 339 -14.35 -19.00 4.67
CA ALA A 339 -14.38 -19.36 6.10
C ALA A 339 -15.74 -19.01 6.72
N ALA A 340 -16.25 -17.80 6.48
CA ALA A 340 -17.58 -17.41 6.96
C ALA A 340 -18.72 -18.27 6.40
N ALA A 341 -18.57 -18.79 5.18
CA ALA A 341 -19.50 -19.70 4.54
C ALA A 341 -19.24 -21.19 4.85
N ALA A 342 -18.33 -21.54 5.78
CA ALA A 342 -17.89 -22.93 5.99
C ALA A 342 -19.04 -23.91 6.29
N ARG A 343 -20.10 -23.44 6.96
CA ARG A 343 -21.30 -24.23 7.30
C ARG A 343 -22.34 -24.30 6.16
N HIS A 344 -22.06 -23.66 5.02
CA HIS A 344 -22.95 -23.57 3.86
C HIS A 344 -22.22 -24.01 2.58
N PRO A 345 -22.12 -25.33 2.30
CA PRO A 345 -21.29 -25.86 1.22
C PRO A 345 -21.55 -25.27 -0.15
N ARG A 346 -22.82 -24.96 -0.48
CA ARG A 346 -23.19 -24.33 -1.76
C ARG A 346 -22.65 -22.89 -1.88
N ALA A 347 -22.80 -22.08 -0.83
CA ALA A 347 -22.28 -20.72 -0.81
C ALA A 347 -20.76 -20.70 -0.82
N ARG A 348 -20.12 -21.59 -0.05
CA ARG A 348 -18.68 -21.78 -0.05
C ARG A 348 -18.14 -22.13 -1.43
N ALA A 349 -18.77 -23.07 -2.15
CA ALA A 349 -18.37 -23.42 -3.51
C ALA A 349 -18.43 -22.22 -4.46
N VAL A 350 -19.51 -21.42 -4.43
CA VAL A 350 -19.64 -20.19 -5.23
C VAL A 350 -18.50 -19.21 -4.95
N ILE A 351 -18.09 -19.08 -3.68
CA ILE A 351 -17.00 -18.18 -3.26
C ILE A 351 -15.64 -18.71 -3.72
N GLU A 352 -15.37 -20.01 -3.55
CA GLU A 352 -14.10 -20.64 -3.94
C GLU A 352 -13.91 -20.61 -5.47
N ASP A 353 -15.00 -20.79 -6.23
CA ASP A 353 -15.04 -20.75 -7.70
C ASP A 353 -15.01 -19.34 -8.30
N ALA A 354 -15.10 -18.29 -7.46
CA ALA A 354 -15.06 -16.89 -7.90
C ALA A 354 -13.66 -16.48 -8.40
N LYS A 355 -13.30 -16.89 -9.63
CA LYS A 355 -12.00 -16.68 -10.27
C LYS A 355 -12.17 -16.01 -11.66
N PRO A 356 -11.55 -14.85 -11.93
CA PRO A 356 -10.71 -14.06 -11.02
C PRO A 356 -11.55 -13.28 -10.01
N TRP A 357 -11.16 -13.32 -8.72
CA TRP A 357 -11.87 -12.68 -7.60
C TRP A 357 -12.26 -11.23 -7.86
N ARG A 358 -11.32 -10.44 -8.41
CA ARG A 358 -11.54 -9.03 -8.76
C ARG A 358 -12.77 -8.75 -9.64
N ARG A 359 -13.27 -9.75 -10.37
CA ARG A 359 -14.47 -9.64 -11.23
C ARG A 359 -15.69 -10.33 -10.64
N MET A 360 -15.49 -11.38 -9.85
CA MET A 360 -16.57 -12.25 -9.37
C MET A 360 -16.98 -12.01 -7.92
N TYR A 361 -16.23 -11.17 -7.19
CA TYR A 361 -16.48 -10.91 -5.76
C TYR A 361 -17.90 -10.43 -5.46
N ARG A 362 -18.54 -9.64 -6.35
CA ARG A 362 -19.89 -9.15 -6.11
C ARG A 362 -20.88 -10.29 -5.88
N THR A 363 -20.91 -11.24 -6.81
CA THR A 363 -21.78 -12.41 -6.71
C THR A 363 -21.46 -13.24 -5.47
N ALA A 364 -20.17 -13.49 -5.22
CA ALA A 364 -19.72 -14.28 -4.06
C ALA A 364 -20.09 -13.62 -2.72
N MET A 365 -19.87 -12.31 -2.58
CA MET A 365 -20.16 -11.55 -1.36
C MET A 365 -21.67 -11.35 -1.15
N ALA A 366 -22.47 -11.24 -2.20
CA ALA A 366 -23.93 -11.22 -2.05
C ALA A 366 -24.50 -12.59 -1.69
N GLU A 367 -23.94 -13.67 -2.24
CA GLU A 367 -24.29 -15.02 -1.80
C GLU A 367 -23.98 -15.18 -0.30
N LEU A 368 -22.80 -14.73 0.15
CA LEU A 368 -22.43 -14.70 1.56
C LEU A 368 -23.40 -13.88 2.41
N SER A 369 -23.89 -12.74 1.90
CA SER A 369 -24.82 -11.87 2.61
C SER A 369 -26.18 -12.49 2.96
N ALA A 370 -26.55 -13.59 2.30
CA ALA A 370 -27.73 -14.37 2.69
C ALA A 370 -27.51 -15.17 3.99
N TRP A 371 -26.24 -15.46 4.32
CA TRP A 371 -25.83 -16.38 5.39
C TRP A 371 -25.19 -15.68 6.58
N ASP A 372 -24.55 -14.53 6.37
CA ASP A 372 -23.94 -13.72 7.43
C ASP A 372 -24.83 -12.56 7.93
N ALA A 373 -26.14 -12.68 7.69
CA ALA A 373 -27.12 -11.76 8.24
C ALA A 373 -27.22 -11.96 9.77
N PRO A 374 -27.30 -10.89 10.58
CA PRO A 374 -27.33 -11.01 12.04
C PRO A 374 -28.39 -11.94 12.63
N GLY A 375 -29.57 -12.00 12.00
CA GLY A 375 -30.64 -12.90 12.42
C GLY A 375 -30.29 -14.40 12.34
N ARG A 376 -29.15 -14.76 11.74
CA ARG A 376 -28.63 -16.15 11.68
C ARG A 376 -27.54 -16.44 12.73
N GLY A 377 -27.20 -15.48 13.58
CA GLY A 377 -26.11 -15.59 14.57
C GLY A 377 -24.74 -15.20 14.02
N SER A 378 -23.73 -15.11 14.90
CA SER A 378 -22.39 -14.61 14.55
C SER A 378 -21.39 -15.69 14.15
N SER A 379 -21.74 -16.98 14.12
CA SER A 379 -20.75 -18.05 13.89
C SER A 379 -19.96 -17.91 12.59
N GLY A 380 -20.60 -17.48 11.50
CA GLY A 380 -19.92 -17.19 10.23
C GLY A 380 -19.01 -15.96 10.32
N ALA A 381 -19.44 -14.91 11.03
CA ALA A 381 -18.63 -13.72 11.29
C ALA A 381 -17.37 -14.08 12.11
N CYS A 382 -17.52 -14.91 13.15
CA CYS A 382 -16.41 -15.44 13.95
C CYS A 382 -15.39 -16.20 13.09
N ASP A 383 -15.84 -17.15 12.25
CA ASP A 383 -14.93 -17.93 11.40
C ASP A 383 -14.19 -17.04 10.39
N GLY A 384 -14.88 -16.06 9.80
CA GLY A 384 -14.29 -15.11 8.86
C GLY A 384 -13.23 -14.21 9.51
N LEU A 385 -13.48 -13.69 10.71
CA LEU A 385 -12.52 -12.90 11.49
C LEU A 385 -11.36 -13.76 12.03
N ALA A 386 -11.62 -15.01 12.43
CA ALA A 386 -10.57 -15.94 12.81
C ALA A 386 -9.59 -16.20 11.64
N PHE A 387 -10.13 -16.44 10.43
CA PHE A 387 -9.31 -16.57 9.23
C PHE A 387 -8.44 -15.32 8.99
N LEU A 388 -8.99 -14.12 9.15
CA LEU A 388 -8.24 -12.88 9.05
C LEU A 388 -7.06 -12.86 10.03
N HIS A 389 -7.30 -13.12 11.31
CA HIS A 389 -6.24 -13.04 12.34
C HIS A 389 -5.17 -14.14 12.22
N GLU A 390 -5.54 -15.33 11.75
CA GLU A 390 -4.60 -16.45 11.57
C GLU A 390 -3.66 -16.25 10.37
N ASN A 391 -4.12 -15.52 9.36
CA ASN A 391 -3.41 -15.39 8.08
C ASN A 391 -2.78 -14.02 7.85
N LEU A 392 -3.27 -12.97 8.52
CA LEU A 392 -2.64 -11.67 8.50
C LEU A 392 -1.45 -11.66 9.48
N ARG A 393 -0.36 -11.01 9.08
CA ARG A 393 0.86 -10.92 9.89
C ARG A 393 1.30 -9.48 10.06
N PHE A 394 1.99 -9.23 11.16
CA PHE A 394 2.87 -8.09 11.29
C PHE A 394 4.11 -8.30 10.44
N ALA A 395 4.76 -7.21 10.08
CA ALA A 395 6.00 -7.24 9.32
C ALA A 395 7.18 -7.88 10.08
N ASP A 396 7.07 -8.02 11.41
CA ASP A 396 8.00 -8.81 12.24
C ASP A 396 7.76 -10.33 12.16
N GLY A 397 6.74 -10.76 11.39
CA GLY A 397 6.38 -12.16 11.17
C GLY A 397 5.32 -12.71 12.12
N ARG A 398 5.01 -12.02 13.24
CA ARG A 398 3.95 -12.44 14.17
C ARG A 398 2.59 -12.43 13.49
N ARG A 399 1.71 -13.36 13.88
CA ARG A 399 0.32 -13.38 13.39
C ARG A 399 -0.50 -12.29 14.08
N ALA A 400 -1.52 -11.78 13.41
CA ALA A 400 -2.42 -10.78 13.99
C ALA A 400 -3.19 -11.31 15.23
N CYS A 401 -3.39 -12.63 15.35
CA CYS A 401 -3.94 -13.23 16.58
C CYS A 401 -2.99 -13.14 17.79
N GLU A 402 -1.68 -13.00 17.57
CA GLU A 402 -0.64 -12.86 18.61
C GLU A 402 -0.44 -11.39 19.04
N ALA A 403 -1.26 -10.48 18.51
CA ALA A 403 -1.22 -9.07 18.90
C ALA A 403 -1.48 -8.90 20.40
N ARG A 404 -0.76 -7.97 21.03
CA ARG A 404 -0.85 -7.62 22.45
C ARG A 404 -0.81 -6.12 22.63
N ILE A 405 -1.42 -5.63 23.71
CA ILE A 405 -1.36 -4.20 24.04
C ILE A 405 0.10 -3.77 24.26
N VAL A 406 0.46 -2.64 23.65
CA VAL A 406 1.73 -1.93 23.90
C VAL A 406 1.39 -0.56 24.46
N THR A 407 1.81 -0.28 25.69
CA THR A 407 1.60 1.04 26.29
C THR A 407 2.62 2.03 25.72
N PRO A 408 2.21 3.18 25.16
CA PRO A 408 3.14 4.20 24.71
C PRO A 408 4.05 4.68 25.85
N ALA A 409 5.35 4.88 25.57
CA ALA A 409 6.31 5.33 26.57
C ALA A 409 6.07 6.78 27.03
N GLN A 410 5.50 7.61 26.16
CA GLN A 410 5.18 9.01 26.45
C GLN A 410 3.67 9.20 26.56
N ARG A 411 3.26 10.13 27.42
CA ARG A 411 1.87 10.58 27.48
C ARG A 411 1.58 11.49 26.29
N GLY A 412 0.35 11.42 25.82
CA GLY A 412 -0.18 12.36 24.84
C GLY A 412 -0.49 13.73 25.42
N ASP A 413 -0.90 14.65 24.56
CA ASP A 413 -1.35 15.99 24.94
C ASP A 413 -2.87 16.04 25.09
N VAL A 414 -3.36 17.00 25.86
CA VAL A 414 -4.79 17.29 26.01
C VAL A 414 -5.02 18.76 25.72
N ILE A 415 -6.01 19.06 24.88
CA ILE A 415 -6.48 20.42 24.60
C ILE A 415 -7.88 20.55 25.19
N ASP A 416 -8.01 21.44 26.18
CA ASP A 416 -9.29 21.69 26.82
C ASP A 416 -10.18 22.61 25.97
N GLY A 417 -11.44 22.22 25.82
CA GLY A 417 -12.50 23.10 25.36
C GLY A 417 -13.00 24.00 26.48
N THR A 418 -13.24 25.27 26.17
CA THR A 418 -13.76 26.27 27.12
C THR A 418 -15.10 26.86 26.66
N GLY A 419 -15.62 26.39 25.53
CA GLY A 419 -16.91 26.77 24.99
C GLY A 419 -18.08 26.17 25.76
N ARG A 420 -19.29 26.63 25.44
CA ARG A 420 -20.53 26.07 26.00
C ARG A 420 -20.97 24.86 25.19
N ALA A 421 -21.46 23.83 25.88
CA ALA A 421 -21.97 22.63 25.22
C ALA A 421 -23.17 22.98 24.33
N VAL A 422 -23.13 22.54 23.09
CA VAL A 422 -24.27 22.63 22.16
C VAL A 422 -25.27 21.55 22.54
N ARG A 423 -26.52 21.93 22.84
CA ARG A 423 -27.61 21.01 23.25
C ARG A 423 -28.79 21.05 22.29
N GLU A 424 -28.51 21.28 21.02
CA GLU A 424 -29.50 21.27 19.95
C GLU A 424 -28.85 20.62 18.73
N LEU A 425 -29.53 19.63 18.13
CA LEU A 425 -29.05 19.00 16.91
C LEU A 425 -29.33 19.92 15.71
N ARG A 426 -28.26 20.31 15.02
CA ARG A 426 -28.31 21.13 13.79
C ARG A 426 -27.67 20.37 12.63
N VAL A 427 -28.38 20.27 11.50
CA VAL A 427 -27.95 19.51 10.33
C VAL A 427 -28.00 20.37 9.06
N PRO A 428 -26.86 20.58 8.37
CA PRO A 428 -26.78 21.41 7.17
C PRO A 428 -27.33 20.71 5.92
N ILE A 429 -28.61 20.91 5.61
CA ILE A 429 -29.31 20.28 4.48
C ILE A 429 -29.75 21.35 3.48
N GLY A 430 -29.37 21.19 2.21
CA GLY A 430 -29.85 22.07 1.13
C GLY A 430 -29.45 23.56 1.29
N GLY A 431 -28.33 23.85 1.97
CA GLY A 431 -27.89 25.21 2.26
C GLY A 431 -28.58 25.87 3.47
N ARG A 432 -29.37 25.11 4.23
CA ARG A 432 -30.01 25.52 5.50
C ARG A 432 -29.49 24.67 6.65
N ASP A 433 -29.34 25.25 7.82
CA ASP A 433 -29.09 24.51 9.06
C ASP A 433 -30.43 24.16 9.73
N LEU A 434 -30.92 22.95 9.48
CA LEU A 434 -32.20 22.48 10.02
C LEU A 434 -32.04 22.02 11.47
N ALA A 435 -33.04 22.31 12.30
CA ALA A 435 -33.12 21.93 13.70
C ALA A 435 -34.59 21.73 14.12
N GLY A 436 -34.82 21.17 15.31
CA GLY A 436 -36.18 21.04 15.87
C GLY A 436 -37.15 20.33 14.92
N ASP A 437 -38.39 20.80 14.92
CA ASP A 437 -39.48 20.27 14.07
C ASP A 437 -39.17 20.36 12.56
N GLU A 438 -38.39 21.36 12.13
CA GLU A 438 -38.01 21.50 10.72
C GLU A 438 -37.14 20.31 10.25
N LEU A 439 -36.20 19.89 11.10
CA LEU A 439 -35.34 18.74 10.82
C LEU A 439 -36.18 17.46 10.78
N VAL A 440 -37.03 17.24 11.79
CA VAL A 440 -37.90 16.04 11.85
C VAL A 440 -38.83 15.97 10.64
N ALA A 441 -39.43 17.09 10.23
CA ALA A 441 -40.27 17.15 9.05
C ALA A 441 -39.51 16.80 7.75
N GLU A 442 -38.25 17.25 7.60
CA GLU A 442 -37.41 16.87 6.46
C GLU A 442 -37.07 15.37 6.46
N LEU A 443 -36.76 14.79 7.62
CA LEU A 443 -36.47 13.36 7.74
C LEU A 443 -37.71 12.49 7.46
N ARG A 444 -38.90 12.93 7.88
CA ARG A 444 -40.16 12.25 7.54
C ARG A 444 -40.45 12.31 6.04
N ARG A 445 -40.17 13.43 5.36
CA ARG A 445 -40.20 13.49 3.88
C ARG A 445 -39.21 12.51 3.24
N TRP A 446 -38.00 12.39 3.78
CA TRP A 446 -37.03 11.41 3.28
C TRP A 446 -37.53 9.97 3.48
N GLN A 447 -38.24 9.68 4.57
CA GLN A 447 -38.84 8.37 4.83
C GLN A 447 -39.94 8.05 3.82
N GLU A 448 -40.83 9.00 3.54
CA GLU A 448 -41.86 8.89 2.50
C GLU A 448 -41.25 8.66 1.10
N ASP A 449 -40.10 9.28 0.84
CA ASP A 449 -39.32 9.07 -0.39
C ASP A 449 -38.44 7.82 -0.36
N GLY A 450 -38.39 7.10 0.77
CA GLY A 450 -37.67 5.83 0.92
C GLY A 450 -36.15 5.99 0.95
N ARG A 451 -35.66 7.15 1.38
CA ARG A 451 -34.23 7.50 1.45
C ARG A 451 -33.59 7.22 2.81
N ILE A 452 -34.42 7.02 3.83
CA ILE A 452 -34.05 6.76 5.21
C ILE A 452 -35.03 5.76 5.81
N ARG A 453 -34.54 4.94 6.72
CA ARG A 453 -35.34 3.92 7.41
C ARG A 453 -36.07 4.49 8.62
N PRO A 454 -37.25 3.96 8.99
CA PRO A 454 -38.05 4.49 10.09
C PRO A 454 -37.26 4.59 11.40
N GLY A 455 -36.47 3.58 11.74
CA GLY A 455 -35.68 3.57 12.97
C GLY A 455 -34.71 4.75 13.08
N ALA A 456 -34.10 5.18 11.97
CA ALA A 456 -33.21 6.35 12.00
C ALA A 456 -33.99 7.64 12.22
N VAL A 457 -35.18 7.77 11.61
CA VAL A 457 -36.03 8.94 11.81
C VAL A 457 -36.52 9.01 13.24
N ASP A 458 -36.96 7.89 13.80
CA ASP A 458 -37.48 7.82 15.16
C ASP A 458 -36.37 8.12 16.18
N ALA A 459 -35.17 7.55 16.02
CA ALA A 459 -34.01 7.84 16.85
C ALA A 459 -33.60 9.32 16.79
N ILE A 460 -33.53 9.93 15.61
CA ILE A 460 -33.14 11.34 15.48
C ILE A 460 -34.26 12.26 16.01
N ALA A 461 -35.53 11.92 15.79
CA ALA A 461 -36.65 12.66 16.34
C ALA A 461 -36.63 12.64 17.88
N ASP A 462 -36.27 11.51 18.48
CA ASP A 462 -36.11 11.37 19.93
C ASP A 462 -34.94 12.22 20.46
N VAL A 463 -33.80 12.25 19.76
CA VAL A 463 -32.69 13.18 20.08
C VAL A 463 -33.12 14.65 20.00
N VAL A 464 -33.98 15.00 19.03
CA VAL A 464 -34.52 16.36 18.90
C VAL A 464 -35.49 16.68 20.04
N ALA A 465 -36.36 15.74 20.41
CA ALA A 465 -37.36 15.90 21.46
C ALA A 465 -36.73 15.97 22.86
N ASP A 466 -35.71 15.15 23.12
CA ASP A 466 -34.92 15.16 24.34
C ASP A 466 -33.43 15.38 24.03
N PRO A 467 -32.94 16.63 24.07
CA PRO A 467 -31.53 16.93 23.82
C PRO A 467 -30.56 16.40 24.89
N SER A 468 -31.05 15.81 25.99
CA SER A 468 -30.19 15.14 26.98
C SER A 468 -29.43 13.95 26.38
N HIS A 469 -29.91 13.40 25.26
CA HIS A 469 -29.19 12.40 24.47
C HIS A 469 -27.83 12.88 23.97
N LEU A 470 -27.68 14.18 23.71
CA LEU A 470 -26.40 14.78 23.32
C LEU A 470 -25.45 14.97 24.51
N ASP A 471 -25.91 14.75 25.75
CA ASP A 471 -25.04 14.75 26.92
C ASP A 471 -24.22 13.46 26.99
N LEU A 472 -22.98 13.57 26.57
CA LEU A 472 -22.02 12.47 26.55
C LEU A 472 -20.92 12.68 27.59
N SER A 473 -21.20 13.44 28.65
CA SER A 473 -20.28 13.64 29.77
C SER A 473 -19.83 12.30 30.37
N GLY A 474 -18.53 12.17 30.64
CA GLY A 474 -17.93 10.94 31.16
C GLY A 474 -17.56 9.89 30.10
N TRP A 475 -17.86 10.13 28.83
CA TRP A 475 -17.37 9.33 27.71
C TRP A 475 -16.13 9.93 27.06
N THR A 476 -15.20 9.06 26.68
CA THR A 476 -14.07 9.34 25.81
C THR A 476 -14.24 8.57 24.51
N PHE A 477 -14.37 9.28 23.39
CA PHE A 477 -14.56 8.71 22.07
C PHE A 477 -13.24 8.58 21.34
N ALA A 478 -12.75 7.35 21.16
CA ALA A 478 -11.59 7.08 20.32
C ALA A 478 -12.02 7.06 18.86
N CYS A 479 -11.89 8.19 18.17
CA CYS A 479 -12.25 8.32 16.76
C CYS A 479 -11.11 7.85 15.87
N LEU A 480 -11.27 6.66 15.28
CA LEU A 480 -10.34 6.13 14.28
C LEU A 480 -10.55 6.87 12.96
N GLY A 481 -9.54 7.63 12.55
CA GLY A 481 -9.67 8.58 11.44
C GLY A 481 -10.30 9.90 11.87
N ALA A 482 -9.94 10.44 13.04
CA ALA A 482 -10.49 11.70 13.57
C ALA A 482 -10.39 12.93 12.64
N GLY A 483 -9.51 12.90 11.62
CA GLY A 483 -9.41 13.92 10.58
C GLY A 483 -10.28 13.69 9.34
N ALA A 484 -11.04 12.59 9.28
CA ALA A 484 -11.92 12.30 8.15
C ALA A 484 -13.13 13.25 8.13
N GLU A 485 -13.60 13.61 6.94
CA GLU A 485 -14.77 14.51 6.77
C GLU A 485 -16.07 13.94 7.36
N LEU A 486 -16.14 12.62 7.53
CA LEU A 486 -17.27 11.92 8.16
C LEU A 486 -17.05 11.66 9.65
N SER A 487 -15.89 12.01 10.20
CA SER A 487 -15.61 11.78 11.61
C SER A 487 -16.59 12.56 12.51
N PRO A 488 -17.18 11.93 13.54
CA PRO A 488 -18.05 12.63 14.47
C PRO A 488 -17.28 13.50 15.47
N ALA A 489 -15.95 13.48 15.45
CA ALA A 489 -15.08 14.16 16.42
C ALA A 489 -15.48 15.62 16.70
N ALA A 490 -15.75 16.41 15.65
CA ALA A 490 -16.12 17.81 15.81
C ALA A 490 -17.48 17.99 16.52
N HIS A 491 -18.46 17.13 16.23
CA HIS A 491 -19.78 17.18 16.86
C HIS A 491 -19.71 16.71 18.32
N LEU A 492 -18.96 15.64 18.59
CA LEU A 492 -18.77 15.10 19.95
C LEU A 492 -18.09 16.14 20.87
N LEU A 493 -17.03 16.80 20.38
CA LEU A 493 -16.40 17.91 21.10
C LEU A 493 -17.38 19.08 21.34
N ALA A 494 -18.20 19.44 20.36
CA ALA A 494 -19.19 20.50 20.51
C ALA A 494 -20.27 20.19 21.57
N TRP A 495 -20.64 18.90 21.70
CA TRP A 495 -21.60 18.43 22.69
C TRP A 495 -21.01 18.23 24.10
N GLY A 496 -19.68 18.30 24.24
CA GLY A 496 -18.97 18.24 25.52
C GLY A 496 -18.29 16.91 25.83
N ALA A 497 -18.18 16.00 24.87
CA ALA A 497 -17.50 14.73 25.06
C ALA A 497 -15.97 14.88 25.00
N ASP A 498 -15.25 13.98 25.66
CA ASP A 498 -13.82 13.80 25.40
C ASP A 498 -13.64 13.05 24.06
N VAL A 499 -12.73 13.51 23.22
CA VAL A 499 -12.38 12.86 21.95
C VAL A 499 -10.91 12.51 21.95
N ALA A 500 -10.59 11.23 21.76
CA ALA A 500 -9.25 10.76 21.50
C ALA A 500 -9.05 10.59 19.99
N ALA A 501 -8.14 11.39 19.43
CA ALA A 501 -7.99 11.50 18.00
C ALA A 501 -6.89 10.57 17.45
N VAL A 502 -7.31 9.43 16.91
CA VAL A 502 -6.41 8.48 16.23
C VAL A 502 -6.31 8.85 14.76
N ALA A 503 -5.12 9.29 14.33
CA ALA A 503 -4.85 9.65 12.94
C ALA A 503 -3.37 9.49 12.58
N ARG A 504 -3.13 9.10 11.33
CA ARG A 504 -1.79 8.91 10.73
C ARG A 504 -0.98 10.20 10.53
N SER A 505 -1.57 11.36 10.83
CA SER A 505 -0.94 12.66 10.64
C SER A 505 -1.48 13.64 11.69
N PRO A 506 -0.72 14.69 12.05
CA PRO A 506 -1.21 15.73 12.96
C PRO A 506 -2.54 16.35 12.48
N LEU A 507 -3.38 16.76 13.43
CA LEU A 507 -4.73 17.30 13.18
C LEU A 507 -4.82 18.78 13.59
N PRO A 508 -4.06 19.69 12.94
CA PRO A 508 -3.95 21.07 13.40
C PRO A 508 -5.27 21.84 13.31
N GLU A 509 -6.16 21.48 12.37
CA GLU A 509 -7.47 22.12 12.27
C GLU A 509 -8.42 21.74 13.41
N LEU A 510 -8.47 20.45 13.76
CA LEU A 510 -9.28 19.97 14.90
C LEU A 510 -8.76 20.59 16.19
N ALA A 511 -7.44 20.53 16.42
CA ALA A 511 -6.78 21.12 17.58
C ALA A 511 -7.03 22.63 17.71
N ARG A 512 -7.00 23.40 16.60
CA ARG A 512 -7.31 24.84 16.63
C ARG A 512 -8.76 25.15 16.99
N ARG A 513 -9.70 24.25 16.68
CA ARG A 513 -11.14 24.40 16.90
C ARG A 513 -11.59 23.89 18.28
N THR A 514 -10.79 23.05 18.94
CA THR A 514 -11.14 22.47 20.24
C THR A 514 -11.36 23.52 21.34
N PRO A 515 -10.55 24.59 21.48
CA PRO A 515 -10.77 25.58 22.54
C PRO A 515 -12.16 26.23 22.53
N GLN A 516 -12.81 26.34 21.36
CA GLN A 516 -14.17 26.87 21.20
C GLN A 516 -15.28 25.82 21.44
N SER A 517 -14.91 24.54 21.58
CA SER A 517 -15.83 23.46 21.91
C SER A 517 -15.99 23.29 23.42
N ALA A 518 -16.92 22.45 23.87
CA ALA A 518 -17.11 22.16 25.30
C ALA A 518 -16.35 20.92 25.78
N GLY A 519 -15.92 20.07 24.85
CA GLY A 519 -15.22 18.82 25.13
C GLY A 519 -13.70 18.97 25.12
N ARG A 520 -13.00 17.89 25.46
CA ARG A 520 -11.53 17.85 25.48
C ARG A 520 -11.00 16.98 24.35
N LEU A 521 -9.95 17.43 23.68
CA LEU A 521 -9.27 16.65 22.65
C LEU A 521 -7.99 16.03 23.22
N HIS A 522 -7.94 14.70 23.25
CA HIS A 522 -6.75 13.92 23.56
C HIS A 522 -6.00 13.60 22.28
N LEU A 523 -4.74 14.01 22.21
CA LEU A 523 -3.82 13.76 21.12
C LEU A 523 -2.79 12.71 21.55
N PRO A 524 -2.49 11.69 20.72
CA PRO A 524 -1.45 10.74 21.05
C PRO A 524 -0.05 11.41 21.03
N PRO A 525 0.95 10.84 21.72
CA PRO A 525 2.32 11.39 21.76
C PRO A 525 2.96 11.50 20.36
N GLN A 526 2.49 10.70 19.42
CA GLN A 526 2.84 10.75 18.01
C GLN A 526 1.63 10.32 17.17
N PRO A 527 1.56 10.69 15.88
CA PRO A 527 0.52 10.18 14.99
C PRO A 527 0.44 8.65 15.02
N LEU A 528 -0.78 8.11 15.06
CA LEU A 528 -1.06 6.68 15.13
C LEU A 528 -1.76 6.24 13.85
N ASP A 529 -1.14 5.34 13.09
CA ASP A 529 -1.78 4.66 11.96
C ASP A 529 -2.24 3.28 12.42
N VAL A 530 -3.55 3.03 12.46
CA VAL A 530 -4.10 1.75 12.97
C VAL A 530 -3.62 0.52 12.20
N ALA A 531 -3.19 0.65 10.95
CA ALA A 531 -2.59 -0.47 10.20
C ALA A 531 -1.12 -0.68 10.59
N ALA A 532 -0.41 0.41 10.90
CA ALA A 532 1.01 0.38 11.26
C ALA A 532 1.24 0.05 12.74
N ASP A 533 0.37 0.55 13.62
CA ASP A 533 0.52 0.64 15.06
C ASP A 533 -0.72 0.17 15.85
N PRO A 534 -1.41 -0.93 15.49
CA PRO A 534 -2.66 -1.33 16.17
C PRO A 534 -2.44 -1.63 17.67
N GLU A 535 -1.31 -2.27 18.02
CA GLU A 535 -0.96 -2.62 19.40
C GLU A 535 -0.72 -1.39 20.29
N THR A 536 0.02 -0.40 19.77
CA THR A 536 0.30 0.87 20.44
C THR A 536 -0.95 1.74 20.55
N SER A 537 -1.75 1.77 19.50
CA SER A 537 -3.02 2.49 19.47
C SER A 537 -4.01 1.92 20.49
N ALA A 538 -4.09 0.59 20.61
CA ALA A 538 -4.89 -0.08 21.63
C ALA A 538 -4.42 0.27 23.05
N GLY A 539 -3.11 0.23 23.32
CA GLY A 539 -2.58 0.59 24.64
C GLY A 539 -2.80 2.05 25.02
N TRP A 540 -2.68 2.97 24.05
CA TRP A 540 -3.01 4.36 24.28
C TRP A 540 -4.50 4.53 24.62
N ILE A 541 -5.40 3.96 23.82
CA ILE A 541 -6.85 4.05 24.04
C ILE A 541 -7.26 3.43 25.38
N ALA A 542 -6.70 2.27 25.72
CA ALA A 542 -6.99 1.61 26.99
C ALA A 542 -6.57 2.45 28.22
N SER A 543 -5.60 3.34 28.06
CA SER A 543 -5.13 4.24 29.14
C SER A 543 -5.98 5.50 29.34
N LEU A 544 -6.94 5.77 28.44
CA LEU A 544 -7.74 6.99 28.47
C LEU A 544 -8.74 7.00 29.64
N PRO A 545 -9.07 8.19 30.18
CA PRO A 545 -10.04 8.34 31.27
C PRO A 545 -11.49 8.08 30.80
N GLY A 546 -12.40 7.92 31.77
CA GLY A 546 -13.85 7.81 31.50
C GLY A 546 -14.24 6.50 30.82
N ARG A 547 -15.49 6.38 30.36
CA ARG A 547 -15.97 5.23 29.57
C ARG A 547 -15.51 5.37 28.13
N VAL A 548 -14.99 4.32 27.52
CA VAL A 548 -14.49 4.40 26.13
C VAL A 548 -15.54 3.95 25.14
N ALA A 549 -15.71 4.75 24.08
CA ALA A 549 -16.39 4.34 22.85
C ALA A 549 -15.40 4.44 21.68
N ILE A 550 -15.15 3.35 20.96
CA ILE A 550 -14.34 3.38 19.74
C ILE A 550 -15.27 3.65 18.56
N VAL A 551 -14.93 4.64 17.73
CA VAL A 551 -15.70 5.00 16.54
C VAL A 551 -14.84 4.84 15.30
N ASP A 552 -15.16 3.83 14.49
CA ASP A 552 -14.47 3.58 13.23
C ASP A 552 -15.10 4.36 12.08
N THR A 553 -14.33 5.32 11.56
CA THR A 553 -14.66 6.11 10.36
C THR A 553 -13.59 6.02 9.28
N LEU A 554 -12.80 4.94 9.30
CA LEU A 554 -11.64 4.76 8.44
C LEU A 554 -12.04 4.63 6.97
N TYR A 555 -11.16 5.14 6.11
CA TYR A 555 -11.20 4.93 4.67
C TYR A 555 -9.81 5.05 4.07
N ALA A 556 -9.50 4.18 3.12
CA ALA A 556 -8.33 4.29 2.27
C ALA A 556 -8.60 3.69 0.87
N PRO A 557 -7.75 3.93 -0.13
CA PRO A 557 -7.89 3.28 -1.43
C PRO A 557 -7.29 1.87 -1.43
N GLY A 558 -8.00 0.93 -2.08
CA GLY A 558 -7.48 -0.40 -2.39
C GLY A 558 -7.15 -1.23 -1.14
N ALA A 559 -6.03 -1.96 -1.19
CA ALA A 559 -5.67 -2.89 -0.11
C ALA A 559 -5.29 -2.19 1.21
N ARG A 560 -4.95 -0.89 1.16
CA ARG A 560 -4.72 -0.10 2.38
C ARG A 560 -5.96 -0.01 3.25
N PHE A 561 -7.14 -0.04 2.65
CA PHE A 561 -8.39 0.00 3.42
C PHE A 561 -8.61 -1.29 4.20
N LEU A 562 -8.37 -2.41 3.54
CA LEU A 562 -8.43 -3.73 4.16
C LEU A 562 -7.44 -3.84 5.33
N LEU A 563 -6.21 -3.32 5.18
CA LEU A 563 -5.23 -3.31 6.27
C LEU A 563 -5.62 -2.35 7.41
N ALA A 564 -6.23 -1.19 7.10
CA ALA A 564 -6.71 -0.25 8.10
C ALA A 564 -7.83 -0.85 8.95
N GLU A 565 -8.83 -1.48 8.33
CA GLU A 565 -9.95 -2.12 9.04
C GLU A 565 -9.52 -3.40 9.76
N ALA A 566 -8.55 -4.15 9.23
CA ALA A 566 -7.95 -5.26 9.97
C ALA A 566 -7.15 -4.78 11.20
N GLY A 567 -6.46 -3.64 11.08
CA GLY A 567 -5.77 -2.98 12.19
C GLY A 567 -6.75 -2.45 13.24
N ALA A 568 -7.85 -1.86 12.82
CA ALA A 568 -8.96 -1.46 13.69
C ALA A 568 -9.53 -2.65 14.45
N ASP A 569 -9.83 -3.77 13.78
CA ASP A 569 -10.37 -4.97 14.44
C ASP A 569 -9.40 -5.57 15.47
N VAL A 570 -8.08 -5.59 15.18
CA VAL A 570 -7.05 -5.97 16.17
C VAL A 570 -7.08 -5.03 17.38
N LEU A 571 -7.10 -3.72 17.14
CA LEU A 571 -7.15 -2.69 18.19
C LEU A 571 -8.41 -2.81 19.03
N GLU A 572 -9.57 -2.91 18.41
CA GLU A 572 -10.89 -3.02 19.06
C GLU A 572 -10.94 -4.26 19.96
N ARG A 573 -10.48 -5.41 19.46
CA ARG A 573 -10.37 -6.65 20.24
C ARG A 573 -9.49 -6.46 21.48
N LEU A 574 -8.32 -5.85 21.31
CA LEU A 574 -7.38 -5.61 22.40
C LEU A 574 -7.95 -4.64 23.44
N VAL A 575 -8.58 -3.54 23.01
CA VAL A 575 -9.20 -2.58 23.92
C VAL A 575 -10.38 -3.23 24.66
N CYS A 576 -11.25 -3.98 23.99
CA CYS A 576 -12.36 -4.68 24.65
C CYS A 576 -11.89 -5.74 25.65
N GLN A 577 -10.74 -6.38 25.42
CA GLN A 577 -10.13 -7.29 26.39
C GLN A 577 -9.62 -6.55 27.63
N ALA A 578 -9.02 -5.36 27.46
CA ALA A 578 -8.53 -4.55 28.58
C ALA A 578 -9.63 -3.76 29.30
N ARG A 579 -10.69 -3.39 28.58
CA ARG A 579 -11.82 -2.57 29.03
C ARG A 579 -13.14 -3.20 28.56
N PRO A 580 -13.66 -4.22 29.27
CA PRO A 580 -14.85 -4.98 28.87
C PRO A 580 -16.13 -4.16 28.69
N GLU A 581 -16.19 -2.96 29.27
CA GLU A 581 -17.29 -1.99 29.18
C GLU A 581 -17.24 -1.09 27.94
N THR A 582 -16.20 -1.23 27.10
CA THR A 582 -16.02 -0.44 25.87
C THR A 582 -17.22 -0.59 24.94
N ALA A 583 -17.74 0.54 24.45
CA ALA A 583 -18.71 0.56 23.37
C ALA A 583 -18.00 0.65 22.01
N LEU A 584 -18.60 0.08 20.98
CA LEU A 584 -18.03 0.10 19.63
C LEU A 584 -19.02 0.67 18.63
N ALA A 585 -18.51 1.44 17.67
CA ALA A 585 -19.34 2.10 16.67
C ALA A 585 -18.70 2.07 15.28
N TRP A 586 -19.50 1.79 14.26
CA TRP A 586 -19.06 1.73 12.86
C TRP A 586 -20.04 2.44 11.93
N TYR A 587 -19.48 3.00 10.87
CA TYR A 587 -20.26 3.48 9.74
C TYR A 587 -20.35 2.39 8.67
N GLY A 588 -21.55 1.80 8.56
CA GLY A 588 -21.94 0.93 7.48
C GLY A 588 -22.08 1.67 6.15
N SER A 589 -22.05 0.91 5.07
CA SER A 589 -22.09 1.45 3.70
C SER A 589 -23.34 0.95 2.96
N PRO A 590 -24.11 1.82 2.29
CA PRO A 590 -25.22 1.39 1.44
C PRO A 590 -24.72 0.72 0.15
N SER A 591 -23.42 0.80 -0.13
CA SER A 591 -22.74 0.09 -1.23
C SER A 591 -22.20 -1.30 -0.85
N ASP A 592 -22.79 -1.95 0.15
CA ASP A 592 -22.52 -3.36 0.51
C ASP A 592 -23.78 -4.22 0.27
N ALA A 593 -23.68 -5.53 0.41
CA ALA A 593 -24.80 -6.45 0.23
C ALA A 593 -25.45 -6.84 1.58
N TYR A 594 -26.78 -6.78 1.63
CA TYR A 594 -27.56 -7.04 2.85
C TYR A 594 -28.79 -7.90 2.55
N ALA A 595 -29.10 -8.84 3.43
CA ALA A 595 -30.46 -9.38 3.50
C ALA A 595 -31.38 -8.27 4.01
N LEU A 596 -32.35 -7.84 3.21
CA LEU A 596 -33.31 -6.82 3.66
C LEU A 596 -34.72 -7.22 3.26
N ASP A 597 -35.66 -6.93 4.13
CA ASP A 597 -37.10 -7.04 3.88
C ASP A 597 -37.72 -5.73 3.35
N VAL A 598 -36.88 -4.81 2.88
CA VAL A 598 -37.35 -3.54 2.30
C VAL A 598 -37.98 -3.79 0.93
N PRO A 599 -39.26 -3.43 0.71
CA PRO A 599 -39.88 -3.58 -0.59
C PRO A 599 -39.19 -2.75 -1.66
N VAL A 600 -39.01 -3.34 -2.84
CA VAL A 600 -38.53 -2.62 -4.02
C VAL A 600 -39.65 -1.71 -4.55
N ARG A 601 -39.33 -0.44 -4.80
CA ARG A 601 -40.29 0.51 -5.39
C ARG A 601 -40.57 0.12 -6.84
N ARG A 602 -41.85 -0.14 -7.14
CA ARG A 602 -42.33 -0.37 -8.52
C ARG A 602 -42.20 0.90 -9.36
N ASP A 603 -42.57 2.05 -8.79
CA ASP A 603 -42.43 3.37 -9.40
C ASP A 603 -41.20 4.07 -8.83
N PHE A 604 -40.06 3.92 -9.51
CA PHE A 604 -38.80 4.50 -9.08
C PHE A 604 -38.55 5.86 -9.75
N GLY A 605 -38.53 6.92 -8.93
CA GLY A 605 -38.41 8.31 -9.38
C GLY A 605 -39.70 8.84 -10.05
N LYS A 606 -39.69 10.13 -10.42
CA LYS A 606 -40.79 10.80 -11.15
C LYS A 606 -40.22 11.57 -12.34
N GLY A 607 -41.03 11.73 -13.40
CA GLY A 607 -40.69 12.58 -14.56
C GLY A 607 -39.86 11.90 -15.66
N GLY A 608 -39.35 12.71 -16.60
CA GLY A 608 -38.67 12.24 -17.82
C GLY A 608 -37.40 11.43 -17.58
N ALA A 609 -36.61 11.78 -16.55
CA ALA A 609 -35.39 11.06 -16.20
C ALA A 609 -35.66 9.62 -15.73
N ALA A 610 -36.71 9.39 -14.94
CA ALA A 610 -37.13 8.06 -14.50
C ALA A 610 -37.62 7.20 -15.67
N ARG A 611 -38.36 7.79 -16.63
CA ARG A 611 -38.77 7.10 -17.87
C ARG A 611 -37.56 6.74 -18.74
N ALA A 612 -36.60 7.65 -18.88
CA ALA A 612 -35.37 7.38 -19.61
C ALA A 612 -34.53 6.27 -18.96
N LEU A 613 -34.45 6.25 -17.61
CA LEU A 613 -33.80 5.17 -16.87
C LEU A 613 -34.47 3.82 -17.10
N SER A 614 -35.81 3.73 -17.10
CA SER A 614 -36.50 2.46 -17.31
C SER A 614 -36.28 1.91 -18.74
N VAL A 615 -36.27 2.79 -19.75
CA VAL A 615 -35.90 2.43 -21.13
C VAL A 615 -34.44 1.99 -21.20
N TYR A 616 -33.52 2.77 -20.61
CA TYR A 616 -32.10 2.44 -20.55
C TYR A 616 -31.86 1.09 -19.87
N ALA A 617 -32.54 0.81 -18.76
CA ALA A 617 -32.44 -0.44 -18.02
C ALA A 617 -32.90 -1.64 -18.86
N ARG A 618 -33.98 -1.50 -19.63
CA ARG A 618 -34.45 -2.54 -20.55
C ARG A 618 -33.46 -2.78 -21.69
N VAL A 619 -32.94 -1.70 -22.31
CA VAL A 619 -31.99 -1.78 -23.43
C VAL A 619 -30.65 -2.38 -22.97
N ARG A 620 -30.15 -1.97 -21.81
CA ARG A 620 -28.87 -2.43 -21.24
C ARG A 620 -29.00 -3.71 -20.41
N ARG A 621 -30.21 -4.24 -20.23
CA ARG A 621 -30.52 -5.42 -19.40
C ARG A 621 -29.92 -5.30 -17.98
N ILE A 622 -30.14 -4.14 -17.35
CA ILE A 622 -29.69 -3.91 -15.97
C ILE A 622 -30.39 -4.92 -15.05
N HIS A 623 -29.62 -5.60 -14.20
CA HIS A 623 -30.18 -6.58 -13.27
C HIS A 623 -30.98 -5.91 -12.16
N SER A 624 -31.84 -6.72 -11.52
CA SER A 624 -32.52 -6.34 -10.28
C SER A 624 -31.50 -6.03 -9.18
N SER A 625 -31.79 -5.02 -8.35
CA SER A 625 -31.05 -4.77 -7.10
C SER A 625 -31.20 -5.90 -6.08
N ARG A 626 -32.24 -6.74 -6.24
CA ARG A 626 -32.55 -7.89 -5.39
C ARG A 626 -32.27 -9.21 -6.09
N ARG A 627 -31.54 -10.08 -5.41
CA ARG A 627 -31.30 -11.48 -5.81
C ARG A 627 -31.46 -12.39 -4.59
N GLY A 628 -32.46 -13.28 -4.63
CA GLY A 628 -32.70 -14.23 -3.52
C GLY A 628 -32.93 -13.57 -2.15
N GLY A 629 -33.64 -12.44 -2.10
CA GLY A 629 -33.87 -11.68 -0.86
C GLY A 629 -32.71 -10.76 -0.44
N VAL A 630 -31.54 -10.86 -1.09
CA VAL A 630 -30.38 -10.02 -0.81
C VAL A 630 -30.38 -8.80 -1.73
N TYR A 631 -30.20 -7.62 -1.12
CA TYR A 631 -29.80 -6.41 -1.83
C TYR A 631 -28.34 -6.50 -2.24
N GLN A 632 -28.07 -6.35 -3.53
CA GLN A 632 -26.73 -6.35 -4.09
C GLN A 632 -26.22 -4.92 -4.28
N GLY A 633 -25.69 -4.33 -3.20
CA GLY A 633 -25.20 -2.95 -3.19
C GLY A 633 -23.80 -2.75 -3.75
N LEU A 634 -23.06 -3.83 -4.00
CA LEU A 634 -21.63 -3.76 -4.28
C LEU A 634 -21.31 -3.05 -5.60
N ILE A 635 -20.37 -2.10 -5.55
CA ILE A 635 -19.99 -1.24 -6.68
C ILE A 635 -18.60 -1.60 -7.21
N ASP A 636 -18.47 -1.72 -8.54
CA ASP A 636 -17.22 -2.11 -9.22
C ASP A 636 -16.07 -1.12 -9.01
N VAL A 637 -16.36 0.20 -8.96
CA VAL A 637 -15.32 1.24 -8.76
C VAL A 637 -14.70 1.19 -7.36
N GLN A 638 -15.43 0.68 -6.36
CA GLN A 638 -14.92 0.48 -5.00
C GLN A 638 -14.06 -0.79 -4.91
N GLY A 639 -14.46 -1.84 -5.64
CA GLY A 639 -13.70 -3.08 -5.78
C GLY A 639 -13.78 -4.03 -4.57
N PRO A 640 -13.13 -5.21 -4.66
CA PRO A 640 -13.23 -6.25 -3.64
C PRO A 640 -12.63 -5.87 -2.29
N ASN A 641 -11.59 -5.04 -2.27
CA ASN A 641 -10.95 -4.64 -1.01
C ASN A 641 -11.87 -3.76 -0.15
N TYR A 642 -12.68 -2.90 -0.78
CA TYR A 642 -13.69 -2.12 -0.07
C TYR A 642 -14.78 -3.02 0.52
N ALA A 643 -15.25 -4.00 -0.25
CA ALA A 643 -16.27 -4.94 0.20
C ALA A 643 -15.83 -5.74 1.42
N VAL A 644 -14.58 -6.25 1.41
CA VAL A 644 -14.02 -7.00 2.53
C VAL A 644 -13.74 -6.09 3.72
N ALA A 645 -13.18 -4.90 3.50
CA ALA A 645 -12.93 -3.91 4.55
C ALA A 645 -14.22 -3.60 5.32
N LYS A 646 -15.31 -3.23 4.63
CA LYS A 646 -16.61 -2.99 5.28
C LYS A 646 -17.23 -4.23 5.94
N ARG A 647 -16.87 -5.42 5.47
CA ARG A 647 -17.33 -6.67 6.07
C ARG A 647 -16.69 -6.94 7.44
N ILE A 648 -15.45 -6.48 7.67
CA ILE A 648 -14.74 -6.63 8.96
C ILE A 648 -15.53 -5.96 10.08
N GLY A 649 -15.75 -4.64 10.00
CA GLY A 649 -16.51 -3.90 11.02
C GLY A 649 -17.94 -4.42 11.21
N ARG A 650 -18.62 -4.82 10.12
CA ARG A 650 -19.95 -5.45 10.19
C ARG A 650 -19.94 -6.78 10.96
N TRP A 651 -18.96 -7.64 10.69
CA TRP A 651 -18.81 -8.91 11.39
C TRP A 651 -18.46 -8.69 12.86
N ARG A 652 -17.52 -7.79 13.15
CA ARG A 652 -17.19 -7.43 14.53
C ARG A 652 -18.42 -6.92 15.28
N ALA A 653 -19.18 -6.00 14.69
CA ALA A 653 -20.43 -5.53 15.26
C ALA A 653 -21.42 -6.67 15.57
N THR A 654 -21.53 -7.65 14.68
CA THR A 654 -22.42 -8.81 14.86
C THR A 654 -21.94 -9.73 15.99
N VAL A 655 -20.64 -9.99 16.09
CA VAL A 655 -20.02 -10.79 17.16
C VAL A 655 -20.20 -10.10 18.51
N GLU A 656 -19.83 -8.82 18.61
CA GLU A 656 -19.85 -8.10 19.88
C GLU A 656 -21.28 -7.89 20.40
N ARG A 657 -22.25 -7.65 19.49
CA ARG A 657 -23.67 -7.64 19.83
C ARG A 657 -24.10 -8.94 20.51
N GLU A 658 -23.73 -10.10 19.95
CA GLU A 658 -24.16 -11.40 20.49
C GLU A 658 -23.58 -11.65 21.89
N THR A 659 -22.41 -11.06 22.21
CA THR A 659 -21.84 -11.06 23.57
C THR A 659 -22.49 -10.06 24.54
N GLY A 660 -23.47 -9.29 24.09
CA GLY A 660 -24.17 -8.27 24.89
C GLY A 660 -23.47 -6.90 24.96
N ARG A 661 -22.46 -6.66 24.12
CA ARG A 661 -21.76 -5.36 24.06
C ARG A 661 -22.64 -4.26 23.51
N THR A 662 -22.47 -3.05 24.01
CA THR A 662 -23.06 -1.84 23.39
C THR A 662 -22.41 -1.60 22.03
N VAL A 663 -23.22 -1.68 20.97
CA VAL A 663 -22.80 -1.52 19.58
C VAL A 663 -23.68 -0.48 18.90
N SER A 664 -23.05 0.47 18.20
CA SER A 664 -23.70 1.42 17.29
C SER A 664 -23.24 1.14 15.86
N TYR A 665 -24.01 0.39 15.08
CA TYR A 665 -23.74 0.21 13.65
C TYR A 665 -24.84 0.89 12.86
N ASN A 666 -24.49 1.94 12.12
CA ASN A 666 -25.44 2.70 11.33
C ASN A 666 -24.95 2.81 9.88
N ILE A 667 -25.84 2.59 8.90
CA ILE A 667 -25.50 2.77 7.49
C ILE A 667 -25.60 4.24 7.14
N GLY A 668 -24.45 4.84 6.84
CA GLY A 668 -24.35 6.25 6.51
C GLY A 668 -24.77 6.58 5.07
N PRO A 669 -25.12 7.84 4.79
CA PRO A 669 -25.53 8.28 3.48
C PRO A 669 -24.40 8.28 2.45
N MET A 670 -24.78 8.25 1.17
CA MET A 670 -23.88 8.71 0.10
C MET A 670 -23.49 10.16 0.40
N SER A 671 -22.19 10.41 0.56
CA SER A 671 -21.69 11.67 1.10
C SER A 671 -20.74 12.36 0.11
N MET A 672 -20.93 13.66 -0.10
CA MET A 672 -20.06 14.51 -0.93
C MET A 672 -18.81 14.90 -0.16
N THR A 673 -17.88 13.96 -0.01
CA THR A 673 -16.55 14.22 0.56
C THR A 673 -15.59 14.68 -0.54
N ARG A 674 -14.51 15.36 -0.18
CA ARG A 674 -13.45 15.76 -1.14
C ARG A 674 -12.93 14.57 -1.94
N SER A 675 -12.70 13.45 -1.27
CA SER A 675 -12.21 12.22 -1.92
C SER A 675 -13.14 11.67 -3.01
N VAL A 676 -14.46 11.80 -2.83
CA VAL A 676 -15.47 11.43 -3.82
C VAL A 676 -15.56 12.48 -4.92
N LEU A 677 -15.52 13.76 -4.54
CA LEU A 677 -15.63 14.87 -5.49
C LEU A 677 -14.42 14.95 -6.43
N ASP A 678 -13.23 14.50 -6.03
CA ASP A 678 -12.03 14.45 -6.89
C ASP A 678 -12.19 13.45 -8.06
N ALA A 679 -13.06 12.44 -7.92
CA ALA A 679 -13.35 11.48 -8.99
C ALA A 679 -14.47 12.00 -9.91
N ARG A 680 -14.11 12.49 -11.10
CA ARG A 680 -15.05 13.04 -12.12
C ARG A 680 -16.28 12.17 -12.38
N VAL A 681 -16.09 10.85 -12.48
CA VAL A 681 -17.18 9.89 -12.74
C VAL A 681 -18.16 9.83 -11.56
N LEU A 682 -17.67 9.81 -10.32
CA LEU A 682 -18.52 9.80 -9.12
C LEU A 682 -19.26 11.13 -8.95
N ARG A 683 -18.57 12.26 -9.18
CA ARG A 683 -19.17 13.60 -9.18
C ARG A 683 -20.35 13.69 -10.16
N ALA A 684 -20.17 13.20 -11.38
CA ALA A 684 -21.23 13.12 -12.38
C ALA A 684 -22.36 12.18 -11.93
N ALA A 685 -22.02 10.97 -11.46
CA ALA A 685 -23.01 10.01 -10.98
C ALA A 685 -23.87 10.58 -9.86
N TYR A 686 -23.29 11.29 -8.89
CA TYR A 686 -24.03 11.92 -7.79
C TYR A 686 -24.95 13.04 -8.28
N GLY A 687 -24.50 13.84 -9.26
CA GLY A 687 -25.34 14.82 -9.93
C GLY A 687 -26.54 14.20 -10.64
N GLY A 688 -26.35 13.06 -11.32
CA GLY A 688 -27.43 12.32 -11.97
C GLY A 688 -28.37 11.64 -10.98
N LEU A 689 -27.85 11.07 -9.89
CA LEU A 689 -28.65 10.46 -8.82
C LEU A 689 -29.55 11.50 -8.14
N ALA A 690 -29.07 12.72 -7.94
CA ALA A 690 -29.89 13.82 -7.45
C ALA A 690 -31.10 14.11 -8.37
N ARG A 691 -30.92 14.04 -9.71
CA ARG A 691 -32.01 14.19 -10.69
C ARG A 691 -33.01 13.02 -10.69
N LEU A 692 -32.63 11.88 -10.10
CA LEU A 692 -33.49 10.72 -9.89
C LEU A 692 -34.14 10.70 -8.50
N GLY A 693 -33.97 11.76 -7.69
CA GLY A 693 -34.52 11.85 -6.33
C GLY A 693 -33.66 11.16 -5.27
N MET A 694 -32.39 10.86 -5.57
CA MET A 694 -31.43 10.21 -4.67
C MET A 694 -30.21 11.11 -4.42
N PRO A 695 -30.38 12.30 -3.83
CA PRO A 695 -29.27 13.21 -3.62
C PRO A 695 -28.28 12.62 -2.60
N ALA A 696 -26.98 12.75 -2.90
CA ALA A 696 -25.94 12.59 -1.90
C ALA A 696 -25.97 13.79 -0.93
N LEU A 697 -25.59 13.55 0.32
CA LEU A 697 -25.60 14.56 1.37
C LEU A 697 -24.23 15.28 1.47
N PRO A 698 -24.20 16.54 1.96
CA PRO A 698 -22.97 17.15 2.43
C PRO A 698 -22.28 16.29 3.50
N ALA A 699 -20.94 16.27 3.51
CA ALA A 699 -20.19 15.44 4.46
C ALA A 699 -20.46 15.82 5.92
N ASN A 700 -20.58 17.12 6.23
CA ASN A 700 -20.92 17.61 7.56
C ASN A 700 -22.34 17.24 8.01
N ALA A 701 -23.33 17.24 7.11
CA ALA A 701 -24.67 16.74 7.43
C ALA A 701 -24.66 15.25 7.75
N SER A 702 -23.88 14.49 6.97
CA SER A 702 -23.70 13.07 7.17
C SER A 702 -23.02 12.80 8.52
N ALA A 703 -21.94 13.52 8.85
CA ALA A 703 -21.27 13.42 10.14
C ALA A 703 -22.20 13.78 11.32
N ALA A 704 -23.02 14.83 11.20
CA ALA A 704 -23.97 15.25 12.24
C ALA A 704 -25.05 14.18 12.49
N LEU A 705 -25.67 13.65 11.43
CA LEU A 705 -26.70 12.60 11.54
C LEU A 705 -26.13 11.32 12.14
N MET A 706 -24.94 10.90 11.68
CA MET A 706 -24.29 9.69 12.19
C MET A 706 -23.82 9.84 13.65
N ALA A 707 -23.35 11.03 14.04
CA ALA A 707 -23.03 11.34 15.44
C ALA A 707 -24.28 11.33 16.33
N ALA A 708 -25.42 11.82 15.84
CA ALA A 708 -26.68 11.79 16.58
C ALA A 708 -27.19 10.36 16.79
N LEU A 709 -27.12 9.51 15.75
CA LEU A 709 -27.47 8.09 15.87
C LEU A 709 -26.55 7.36 16.86
N LEU A 710 -25.24 7.64 16.83
CA LEU A 710 -24.29 7.12 17.81
C LEU A 710 -24.66 7.54 19.24
N ALA A 711 -24.94 8.83 19.47
CA ALA A 711 -25.32 9.34 20.77
C ALA A 711 -26.60 8.65 21.29
N TRP A 712 -27.59 8.47 20.41
CA TRP A 712 -28.83 7.78 20.73
C TRP A 712 -28.61 6.29 21.07
N ASP A 713 -27.85 5.56 20.25
CA ASP A 713 -27.56 4.13 20.48
C ASP A 713 -26.81 3.88 21.81
N LEU A 714 -25.97 4.83 22.26
CA LEU A 714 -25.28 4.73 23.56
C LEU A 714 -26.22 4.89 24.75
N LYS A 715 -27.35 5.58 24.57
CA LYS A 715 -28.41 5.73 25.59
C LYS A 715 -29.45 4.61 25.50
N HIS A 716 -29.56 3.98 24.34
CA HIS A 716 -30.52 2.90 24.02
C HIS A 716 -29.80 1.62 23.58
N PRO A 717 -28.95 1.00 24.42
CA PRO A 717 -28.17 -0.19 24.05
C PRO A 717 -29.04 -1.39 23.64
N GLU A 718 -30.30 -1.43 24.06
CA GLU A 718 -31.28 -2.42 23.63
C GLU A 718 -31.64 -2.34 22.14
N ALA A 719 -31.49 -1.18 21.50
CA ALA A 719 -31.74 -1.03 20.06
C ALA A 719 -30.79 -1.90 19.22
N GLY A 720 -29.56 -2.08 19.68
CA GLY A 720 -28.60 -3.01 19.07
C GLY A 720 -29.03 -4.47 19.11
N ARG A 721 -30.07 -4.83 19.88
CA ARG A 721 -30.58 -6.22 19.97
C ARG A 721 -31.55 -6.58 18.84
N SER A 722 -31.95 -5.64 17.99
CA SER A 722 -32.84 -5.96 16.86
C SER A 722 -32.18 -6.97 15.90
N PRO A 723 -32.92 -7.93 15.31
CA PRO A 723 -32.37 -8.84 14.29
C PRO A 723 -31.92 -8.11 13.00
N ASP A 724 -32.39 -6.89 12.77
CA ASP A 724 -32.05 -6.04 11.62
C ASP A 724 -31.23 -4.80 12.01
N PHE A 725 -30.57 -4.80 13.18
CA PHE A 725 -29.82 -3.66 13.76
C PHE A 725 -28.74 -3.04 12.85
N LEU A 726 -28.30 -3.75 11.82
CA LEU A 726 -27.37 -3.22 10.82
C LEU A 726 -28.03 -2.24 9.86
N THR A 727 -29.37 -2.27 9.75
CA THR A 727 -30.13 -1.71 8.63
C THR A 727 -31.41 -0.99 9.03
N ASP A 728 -31.91 -1.20 10.25
CA ASP A 728 -33.10 -0.56 10.83
C ASP A 728 -32.99 0.97 10.87
N LYS A 729 -31.76 1.47 11.07
CA LYS A 729 -31.41 2.89 11.11
C LYS A 729 -30.57 3.34 9.90
N ALA A 730 -30.73 2.71 8.75
CA ALA A 730 -30.00 3.11 7.55
C ALA A 730 -30.47 4.46 6.98
N ILE A 731 -29.53 5.30 6.55
CA ILE A 731 -29.75 6.45 5.67
C ILE A 731 -29.20 6.07 4.29
N ASP A 732 -29.93 5.27 3.52
CA ASP A 732 -29.41 4.64 2.29
C ASP A 732 -29.56 5.50 1.02
N CYS A 733 -30.12 6.71 1.14
CA CYS A 733 -30.35 7.65 0.04
C CYS A 733 -31.23 7.07 -1.10
N GLY A 734 -32.03 6.04 -0.83
CA GLY A 734 -32.98 5.43 -1.78
C GLY A 734 -32.45 4.17 -2.46
N LEU A 735 -31.21 3.77 -2.17
CA LEU A 735 -30.56 2.62 -2.77
C LEU A 735 -31.23 1.30 -2.38
N PHE A 736 -31.74 1.16 -1.16
CA PHE A 736 -32.35 -0.08 -0.67
C PHE A 736 -33.70 -0.39 -1.33
N ALA A 737 -34.42 0.67 -1.71
CA ALA A 737 -35.71 0.59 -2.39
C ALA A 737 -35.60 0.64 -3.93
N CYS A 738 -34.41 0.94 -4.48
CA CYS A 738 -34.17 0.99 -5.91
C CYS A 738 -34.38 -0.38 -6.58
N PRO A 739 -35.07 -0.49 -7.73
CA PRO A 739 -35.23 -1.76 -8.45
C PRO A 739 -34.00 -2.17 -9.26
N TYR A 740 -33.11 -1.24 -9.56
CA TYR A 740 -31.96 -1.45 -10.45
C TYR A 740 -30.68 -1.71 -9.66
N GLU A 741 -29.85 -2.65 -10.12
CA GLU A 741 -28.53 -2.85 -9.52
C GLU A 741 -27.70 -1.55 -9.56
N PRO A 742 -26.92 -1.24 -8.51
CA PRO A 742 -26.22 0.05 -8.38
C PRO A 742 -25.26 0.37 -9.53
N ASN A 743 -24.57 -0.62 -10.10
CA ASN A 743 -23.60 -0.37 -11.18
C ASN A 743 -24.28 0.11 -12.47
N GLY A 744 -25.42 -0.50 -12.83
CA GLY A 744 -26.21 -0.05 -13.98
C GLY A 744 -26.86 1.31 -13.73
N LEU A 745 -27.40 1.52 -12.52
CA LEU A 745 -27.96 2.80 -12.09
C LEU A 745 -26.93 3.93 -12.17
N MET A 746 -25.74 3.72 -11.60
CA MET A 746 -24.68 4.73 -11.61
C MET A 746 -24.13 4.99 -13.01
N GLY A 747 -24.07 3.97 -13.87
CA GLY A 747 -23.70 4.15 -15.28
C GLY A 747 -24.64 5.11 -16.01
N PHE A 748 -25.95 4.97 -15.78
CA PHE A 748 -26.94 5.94 -16.29
C PHE A 748 -26.79 7.31 -15.62
N ALA A 749 -26.67 7.35 -14.30
CA ALA A 749 -26.57 8.59 -13.54
C ALA A 749 -25.32 9.41 -13.95
N ALA A 750 -24.20 8.76 -14.24
CA ALA A 750 -22.99 9.44 -14.70
C ALA A 750 -23.20 10.14 -16.05
N VAL A 751 -23.96 9.52 -16.97
CA VAL A 751 -24.34 10.14 -18.25
C VAL A 751 -25.31 11.30 -18.01
N LEU A 752 -26.34 11.08 -17.19
CA LEU A 752 -27.33 12.09 -16.85
C LEU A 752 -26.71 13.31 -16.14
N GLY A 753 -25.62 13.11 -15.42
CA GLY A 753 -24.87 14.12 -14.65
C GLY A 753 -23.61 14.65 -15.31
N ALA A 754 -23.38 14.38 -16.60
CA ALA A 754 -22.13 14.71 -17.27
C ALA A 754 -21.79 16.22 -17.24
N ASP A 755 -22.80 17.08 -17.22
CA ASP A 755 -22.66 18.54 -17.08
C ASP A 755 -21.98 18.96 -15.76
N ARG A 756 -22.10 18.13 -14.71
CA ARG A 756 -21.42 18.34 -13.42
C ARG A 756 -19.99 17.82 -13.40
N ALA A 757 -19.54 17.10 -14.43
CA ALA A 757 -18.17 16.59 -14.54
C ALA A 757 -17.19 17.64 -15.10
N VAL A 758 -17.71 18.71 -15.73
CA VAL A 758 -16.92 19.69 -16.52
C VAL A 758 -16.72 21.02 -15.79
N ARG A 759 -17.44 21.28 -14.69
CA ARG A 759 -17.22 22.47 -13.86
C ARG A 759 -16.06 22.21 -12.89
N ASP A 760 -14.89 22.74 -13.24
CA ASP A 760 -13.83 23.17 -12.32
C ASP A 760 -13.82 24.69 -12.32
#